data_AF-A0A5L8LGX7-F1
#
_entry.id   AF-A0A5L8LGX7-F1
#
_cell.length_a   1.000
_cell.length_b   1.000
_cell.length_c   1.000
_cell.angle_alpha   90.00
_cell.angle_beta   90.00
_cell.angle_gamma   90.00
#
_symmetry.space_group_name_H-M   'P 1'
#
loop_
_entity.id
_entity.type
_entity.pdbx_description
1 polymer ?
#
loop_
_entity_poly.entity_id
_entity_poly.type
_entity_poly.pdbx_seq_one_letter_code
_entity_poly.pdbx_strand_id
1 'polypeptide(L)'
;FTANNNAAAATKLDQAEIDKSLKGVTNVENINIISDLETSGDFVFNGYEKVGFNVLGDIVSFATDASKSVNVETTGTITAFTAAGTGKVDVVAGKISALTADSATSVNLTATNDTITLTSANAATSVNLKTSGAAKDATITSANAAKNITIDATGVATITSATAVENLTVKHATNVALNGGMDKLATVTLDNAALTAAIDIKSASTLNLINSSVNGQNISTAAKDVTVNLSGAAAKVKLNTTAATDQTVTLKANATDNSLEFDSATAKTTSVTASGSGKTLVIKGAEVETLVNIDTTAFNGAADVSFGKTGQGGKFSVKTGTGDDKIEFVGTTLTEGSVIDGGAGNDTIAMKSAALTSANFTMIKNIENVAISDAVATADLSSSAFKNIIITTKEAADTTLTINKDQVINFTAADAGSVKLITVKLNDVTGANDVVKIVLDAAAKDTNIALGTAAADKALVIDTGIETLNITSLVKATSPETTANTVNAKLTDVTSIIIDGDAKITLGHAGTAGTDYSKVSMIDASALKAGLTFDASAITLGANATIKGGSGADSITVKGGNIVVDLVAGGDDTITLKKGAEKTDITTVNNFNAGDKIDIADAKNGTFTFNKITMNSDANLDDYITKAVAGDGSTNSAVSYFHHNGYTYVVVDGTAGATFTKATDTIIKLSGTLDLKLSGDNVVVDDGSVI
;
A
#
# COMPACT_ATOMS: atom_id res chain seq x y z
N PHE A 1 56.72 -7.83 37.17
CA PHE A 1 56.81 -8.68 38.37
C PHE A 1 55.71 -9.72 38.25
N THR A 2 56.03 -11.01 38.35
CA THR A 2 55.04 -12.10 38.26
C THR A 2 55.01 -12.79 39.62
N ALA A 3 54.08 -12.41 40.50
CA ALA A 3 53.88 -13.11 41.77
C ALA A 3 53.04 -14.36 41.50
N ASN A 4 53.70 -15.50 41.27
CA ASN A 4 53.03 -16.78 41.20
C ASN A 4 53.02 -17.40 42.60
N ASN A 5 52.02 -17.03 43.42
CA ASN A 5 51.90 -17.54 44.79
C ASN A 5 50.89 -18.68 44.82
N ASN A 6 51.38 -19.91 44.63
CA ASN A 6 50.59 -21.12 44.73
C ASN A 6 50.36 -21.47 46.21
N ALA A 7 49.42 -20.79 46.89
CA ALA A 7 48.96 -21.19 48.22
C ALA A 7 47.55 -20.64 48.57
N ALA A 8 46.62 -21.58 48.80
CA ALA A 8 45.31 -21.46 49.47
C ALA A 8 44.25 -20.50 48.87
N ALA A 9 43.02 -21.02 48.75
CA ALA A 9 41.83 -20.37 48.16
C ALA A 9 41.29 -19.12 48.92
N ALA A 10 42.06 -18.51 49.81
CA ALA A 10 41.67 -17.36 50.64
C ALA A 10 42.61 -16.14 50.50
N THR A 11 43.71 -16.26 49.75
CA THR A 11 44.71 -15.20 49.62
C THR A 11 44.27 -14.20 48.54
N LYS A 12 44.01 -12.94 48.94
CA LYS A 12 43.67 -11.84 48.03
C LYS A 12 44.88 -10.94 47.82
N LEU A 13 45.07 -10.42 46.62
CA LEU A 13 46.08 -9.42 46.32
C LEU A 13 45.71 -8.09 47.00
N ASP A 14 46.63 -7.52 47.77
CA ASP A 14 46.50 -6.16 48.32
C ASP A 14 47.73 -5.29 47.96
N GLN A 15 47.64 -3.98 48.19
CA GLN A 15 48.76 -3.05 47.91
C GLN A 15 50.01 -3.35 48.75
N ALA A 16 49.84 -3.81 50.00
CA ALA A 16 50.96 -4.05 50.91
C ALA A 16 51.84 -5.22 50.43
N GLU A 17 51.25 -6.24 49.81
CA GLU A 17 51.97 -7.34 49.16
C GLU A 17 52.78 -6.87 47.95
N ILE A 18 52.22 -5.94 47.15
CA ILE A 18 52.92 -5.34 46.00
C ILE A 18 54.08 -4.46 46.47
N ASP A 19 53.85 -3.59 47.45
CA ASP A 19 54.88 -2.71 48.02
C ASP A 19 56.05 -3.50 48.63
N LYS A 20 55.73 -4.60 49.33
CA LYS A 20 56.74 -5.51 49.88
C LYS A 20 57.58 -6.14 48.78
N SER A 21 56.97 -6.48 47.65
CA SER A 21 57.62 -7.08 46.50
C SER A 21 58.48 -6.11 45.70
N LEU A 22 58.15 -4.81 45.74
CA LEU A 22 58.89 -3.74 45.06
C LEU A 22 59.94 -3.07 45.96
N LYS A 23 60.05 -3.47 47.24
CA LYS A 23 60.99 -2.87 48.18
C LYS A 23 62.44 -2.96 47.68
N GLY A 24 63.08 -1.81 47.50
CA GLY A 24 64.46 -1.70 47.04
C GLY A 24 64.63 -1.58 45.52
N VAL A 25 63.53 -1.63 44.75
CA VAL A 25 63.53 -1.36 43.31
C VAL A 25 63.42 0.16 43.09
N THR A 26 64.31 0.75 42.30
CA THR A 26 64.35 2.19 41.99
C THR A 26 64.36 2.45 40.49
N ASN A 27 63.97 3.66 40.05
CA ASN A 27 63.97 4.09 38.63
C ASN A 27 63.07 3.24 37.70
N VAL A 28 61.90 2.82 38.19
CA VAL A 28 60.92 2.08 37.39
C VAL A 28 60.03 3.08 36.66
N GLU A 29 60.14 3.13 35.34
CA GLU A 29 59.28 3.97 34.50
C GLU A 29 57.93 3.29 34.22
N ASN A 30 57.88 1.96 34.20
CA ASN A 30 56.70 1.21 33.79
C ASN A 30 56.43 0.08 34.78
N ILE A 31 55.20 0.01 35.27
CA ILE A 31 54.73 -1.09 36.10
C ILE A 31 53.61 -1.84 35.38
N ASN A 32 53.68 -3.16 35.42
CA ASN A 32 52.64 -4.04 34.90
C ASN A 32 52.44 -5.19 35.89
N ILE A 33 51.25 -5.27 36.47
CA ILE A 33 50.82 -6.31 37.40
C ILE A 33 49.81 -7.19 36.69
N ILE A 34 50.07 -8.49 36.68
CA ILE A 34 49.18 -9.51 36.15
C ILE A 34 49.03 -10.55 37.25
N SER A 35 47.80 -10.82 37.67
CA SER A 35 47.50 -11.70 38.79
C SER A 35 46.21 -12.48 38.54
N ASP A 36 46.23 -13.76 38.88
CA ASP A 36 45.04 -14.61 38.90
C ASP A 36 44.34 -14.61 40.28
N LEU A 37 44.68 -13.66 41.16
CA LEU A 37 44.08 -13.51 42.49
C LEU A 37 42.97 -12.45 42.47
N GLU A 38 41.96 -12.66 43.32
CA GLU A 38 41.02 -11.60 43.69
C GLU A 38 41.74 -10.47 44.43
N THR A 39 41.25 -9.24 44.27
CA THR A 39 41.78 -8.08 44.99
C THR A 39 41.11 -7.80 46.33
N SER A 40 41.86 -7.14 47.23
CA SER A 40 41.43 -6.70 48.56
C SER A 40 41.97 -5.29 48.82
N GLY A 41 41.07 -4.34 49.07
CA GLY A 41 41.42 -2.96 49.43
C GLY A 41 41.67 -2.03 48.25
N ASP A 42 42.46 -0.99 48.50
CA ASP A 42 42.72 0.12 47.58
C ASP A 42 44.11 -0.02 46.96
N PHE A 43 44.24 0.36 45.68
CA PHE A 43 45.52 0.33 44.95
C PHE A 43 45.94 1.72 44.49
N VAL A 44 47.22 2.06 44.67
CA VAL A 44 47.80 3.35 44.27
C VAL A 44 49.14 3.15 43.58
N PHE A 45 49.25 3.61 42.32
CA PHE A 45 50.46 3.52 41.51
C PHE A 45 50.86 4.89 40.95
N ASN A 46 51.69 5.63 41.69
CA ASN A 46 52.12 6.98 41.30
C ASN A 46 53.61 7.03 40.89
N GLY A 47 53.95 8.02 40.05
CA GLY A 47 55.31 8.28 39.57
C GLY A 47 55.73 7.46 38.34
N TYR A 48 54.82 6.72 37.72
CA TYR A 48 55.12 5.87 36.56
C TYR A 48 54.79 6.58 35.24
N GLU A 49 55.46 6.23 34.15
CA GLU A 49 55.03 6.58 32.81
C GLU A 49 53.85 5.73 32.36
N LYS A 50 53.90 4.42 32.65
CA LYS A 50 52.84 3.47 32.29
C LYS A 50 52.47 2.55 33.44
N VAL A 51 51.17 2.32 33.61
CA VAL A 51 50.61 1.41 34.61
C VAL A 51 49.71 0.39 33.93
N GLY A 52 50.02 -0.89 34.11
CA GLY A 52 49.17 -2.02 33.74
C GLY A 52 48.72 -2.78 34.99
N PHE A 53 47.42 -3.08 35.08
CA PHE A 53 46.84 -3.81 36.21
C PHE A 53 45.77 -4.78 35.73
N ASN A 54 46.12 -6.07 35.61
CA ASN A 54 45.22 -7.14 35.18
C ASN A 54 45.04 -8.14 36.34
N VAL A 55 43.83 -8.21 36.87
CA VAL A 55 43.49 -8.98 38.09
C VAL A 55 42.12 -9.64 37.98
N LEU A 56 41.79 -10.55 38.89
CA LEU A 56 40.44 -11.09 39.02
C LEU A 56 39.62 -10.34 40.08
N GLY A 57 38.30 -10.39 39.95
CA GLY A 57 37.36 -9.92 40.99
C GLY A 57 37.23 -8.39 41.11
N ASP A 58 36.58 -7.93 42.17
CA ASP A 58 36.21 -6.52 42.31
C ASP A 58 37.38 -5.62 42.73
N ILE A 59 37.53 -4.49 42.07
CA ILE A 59 38.44 -3.40 42.43
C ILE A 59 37.63 -2.32 43.15
N VAL A 60 37.84 -2.18 44.46
CA VAL A 60 37.15 -1.17 45.28
C VAL A 60 37.63 0.23 44.90
N SER A 61 38.94 0.44 44.91
CA SER A 61 39.57 1.72 44.55
C SER A 61 40.89 1.51 43.82
N PHE A 62 41.12 2.28 42.76
CA PHE A 62 42.38 2.33 42.04
C PHE A 62 42.75 3.78 41.73
N ALA A 63 44.00 4.18 41.99
CA ALA A 63 44.50 5.52 41.68
C ALA A 63 45.89 5.48 41.03
N THR A 64 46.11 6.35 40.04
CA THR A 64 47.42 6.50 39.39
C THR A 64 47.57 7.88 38.75
N ASP A 65 48.80 8.38 38.64
CA ASP A 65 49.18 9.60 37.92
C ASP A 65 49.95 9.31 36.61
N ALA A 66 49.84 8.09 36.06
CA ALA A 66 50.68 7.64 34.95
C ALA A 66 50.68 8.59 33.75
N SER A 67 51.87 9.06 33.33
CA SER A 67 51.97 10.18 32.38
C SER A 67 51.70 9.82 30.92
N LYS A 68 51.86 8.54 30.52
CA LYS A 68 51.71 8.07 29.12
C LYS A 68 50.54 7.12 28.90
N SER A 69 50.33 6.12 29.76
CA SER A 69 49.20 5.20 29.59
C SER A 69 48.81 4.43 30.85
N VAL A 70 47.51 4.17 31.01
CA VAL A 70 46.96 3.26 32.02
C VAL A 70 46.14 2.18 31.32
N ASN A 71 46.39 0.91 31.64
CA ASN A 71 45.60 -0.22 31.19
C ASN A 71 45.13 -1.05 32.40
N VAL A 72 43.82 -1.14 32.62
CA VAL A 72 43.22 -1.92 33.70
C VAL A 72 42.30 -2.98 33.13
N GLU A 73 42.48 -4.23 33.55
CA GLU A 73 41.61 -5.34 33.17
C GLU A 73 41.17 -6.11 34.41
N THR A 74 39.87 -6.34 34.54
CA THR A 74 39.30 -7.20 35.57
C THR A 74 38.01 -7.87 35.11
N THR A 75 37.69 -9.03 35.70
CA THR A 75 36.39 -9.69 35.51
C THR A 75 35.29 -9.10 36.39
N GLY A 76 35.64 -8.34 37.44
CA GLY A 76 34.71 -7.82 38.45
C GLY A 76 34.30 -6.37 38.25
N THR A 77 33.76 -5.78 39.31
CA THR A 77 33.33 -4.37 39.35
C THR A 77 34.49 -3.46 39.72
N ILE A 78 34.67 -2.37 38.99
CA ILE A 78 35.44 -1.22 39.43
C ILE A 78 34.47 -0.24 40.11
N THR A 79 34.64 -0.04 41.42
CA THR A 79 33.78 0.87 42.18
C THR A 79 34.24 2.32 42.06
N ALA A 80 35.54 2.58 42.18
CA ALA A 80 36.15 3.88 41.98
C ALA A 80 37.52 3.78 41.30
N PHE A 81 37.74 4.56 40.25
CA PHE A 81 39.05 4.68 39.59
C PHE A 81 39.38 6.14 39.28
N THR A 82 40.52 6.63 39.78
CA THR A 82 41.11 7.93 39.43
C THR A 82 42.40 7.78 38.62
N ALA A 83 42.42 8.26 37.37
CA ALA A 83 43.61 8.41 36.54
C ALA A 83 43.96 9.91 36.39
N ALA A 84 44.86 10.42 37.23
CA ALA A 84 45.25 11.83 37.26
C ALA A 84 46.30 12.20 36.20
N GLY A 85 46.89 11.22 35.51
CA GLY A 85 47.93 11.43 34.51
C GLY A 85 47.41 11.86 33.14
N THR A 86 48.34 12.28 32.27
CA THR A 86 48.04 12.84 30.93
C THR A 86 47.90 11.80 29.82
N GLY A 87 48.05 10.52 30.17
CA GLY A 87 48.11 9.42 29.22
C GLY A 87 46.78 9.03 28.58
N LYS A 88 46.83 7.95 27.81
CA LYS A 88 45.65 7.18 27.39
C LYS A 88 45.16 6.31 28.54
N VAL A 89 43.85 6.22 28.75
CA VAL A 89 43.24 5.32 29.75
C VAL A 89 42.40 4.26 29.04
N ASP A 90 42.77 3.00 29.20
CA ASP A 90 42.05 1.83 28.68
C ASP A 90 41.59 0.96 29.85
N VAL A 91 40.31 0.61 29.88
CA VAL A 91 39.72 -0.20 30.96
C VAL A 91 38.78 -1.26 30.41
N VAL A 92 38.96 -2.49 30.88
CA VAL A 92 38.01 -3.59 30.68
C VAL A 92 37.61 -4.12 32.06
N ALA A 93 36.31 -4.10 32.37
CA ALA A 93 35.78 -4.58 33.64
C ALA A 93 34.47 -5.34 33.44
N GLY A 94 34.01 -6.10 34.43
CA GLY A 94 32.63 -6.58 34.45
C GLY A 94 31.62 -5.42 34.53
N LYS A 95 31.94 -4.41 35.35
CA LYS A 95 31.18 -3.17 35.56
C LYS A 95 32.12 -2.01 35.89
N ILE A 96 31.79 -0.80 35.45
CA ILE A 96 32.52 0.42 35.84
C ILE A 96 31.54 1.39 36.49
N SER A 97 31.60 1.52 37.82
CA SER A 97 30.64 2.34 38.59
C SER A 97 31.05 3.81 38.69
N ALA A 98 32.35 4.10 38.68
CA ALA A 98 32.86 5.46 38.64
C ALA A 98 34.31 5.49 38.11
N LEU A 99 34.58 6.42 37.19
CA LEU A 99 35.92 6.68 36.67
C LEU A 99 36.15 8.18 36.45
N THR A 100 37.27 8.69 36.96
CA THR A 100 37.72 10.08 36.78
C THR A 100 39.07 10.07 36.07
N ALA A 101 39.17 10.73 34.92
CA ALA A 101 40.35 10.79 34.06
C ALA A 101 40.54 12.20 33.47
N ASP A 102 40.48 13.23 34.31
CA ASP A 102 40.36 14.62 33.86
C ASP A 102 41.56 15.18 33.10
N SER A 103 42.74 14.56 33.23
CA SER A 103 43.95 14.94 32.48
C SER A 103 44.23 14.03 31.29
N ALA A 104 43.50 12.92 31.14
CA ALA A 104 43.75 11.95 30.10
C ALA A 104 43.54 12.54 28.70
N THR A 105 44.33 12.12 27.73
CA THR A 105 44.19 12.55 26.32
C THR A 105 43.10 11.79 25.58
N SER A 106 42.83 10.55 25.99
CA SER A 106 41.74 9.70 25.49
C SER A 106 41.35 8.65 26.52
N VAL A 107 40.09 8.23 26.48
CA VAL A 107 39.51 7.25 27.43
C VAL A 107 38.72 6.18 26.66
N ASN A 108 39.03 4.91 26.87
CA ASN A 108 38.30 3.77 26.31
C ASN A 108 37.87 2.82 27.43
N LEU A 109 36.55 2.64 27.59
CA LEU A 109 35.97 1.84 28.65
C LEU A 109 35.12 0.71 28.07
N THR A 110 35.34 -0.51 28.54
CA THR A 110 34.52 -1.67 28.20
C THR A 110 33.97 -2.31 29.47
N ALA A 111 32.65 -2.44 29.57
CA ALA A 111 31.97 -3.26 30.57
C ALA A 111 31.46 -4.54 29.91
N THR A 112 31.92 -5.70 30.36
CA THR A 112 31.58 -6.98 29.73
C THR A 112 30.23 -7.53 30.17
N ASN A 113 29.74 -7.13 31.36
CA ASN A 113 28.56 -7.75 31.98
C ASN A 113 27.50 -6.73 32.46
N ASP A 114 27.85 -5.45 32.63
CA ASP A 114 26.96 -4.47 33.23
C ASP A 114 27.19 -3.04 32.67
N THR A 115 26.95 -2.02 33.48
CA THR A 115 26.95 -0.60 33.08
C THR A 115 28.32 0.06 33.16
N ILE A 116 28.44 1.20 32.48
CA ILE A 116 29.57 2.13 32.57
C ILE A 116 29.09 3.49 33.10
N THR A 117 29.80 4.05 34.07
CA THR A 117 29.70 5.46 34.45
C THR A 117 31.08 6.12 34.41
N LEU A 118 31.29 6.99 33.42
CA LEU A 118 32.42 7.90 33.36
C LEU A 118 32.06 9.19 34.09
N THR A 119 32.64 9.41 35.25
CA THR A 119 32.38 10.58 36.10
C THR A 119 32.95 11.85 35.47
N SER A 120 34.19 11.82 35.00
CA SER A 120 34.78 12.95 34.28
C SER A 120 35.99 12.57 33.42
N ALA A 121 36.13 13.23 32.27
CA ALA A 121 37.30 13.15 31.39
C ALA A 121 37.51 14.49 30.65
N ASN A 122 37.66 15.59 31.40
CA ASN A 122 37.54 16.93 30.84
C ASN A 122 38.64 17.35 29.86
N ALA A 123 39.83 16.74 29.87
CA ALA A 123 40.89 16.97 28.87
C ALA A 123 40.87 15.98 27.70
N ALA A 124 40.10 14.90 27.79
CA ALA A 124 40.11 13.86 26.77
C ALA A 124 39.51 14.38 25.47
N THR A 125 40.23 14.18 24.36
CA THR A 125 39.77 14.60 23.02
C THR A 125 38.90 13.52 22.35
N SER A 126 39.00 12.29 22.84
CA SER A 126 38.21 11.14 22.40
C SER A 126 37.80 10.29 23.59
N VAL A 127 36.51 9.92 23.62
CA VAL A 127 35.92 9.10 24.67
C VAL A 127 35.10 7.98 24.02
N ASN A 128 35.40 6.72 24.34
CA ASN A 128 34.71 5.55 23.82
C ASN A 128 34.23 4.64 24.95
N LEU A 129 32.93 4.33 24.97
CA LEU A 129 32.31 3.45 25.96
C LEU A 129 31.66 2.27 25.25
N LYS A 130 31.85 1.06 25.78
CA LYS A 130 31.24 -0.16 25.24
C LYS A 130 30.65 -1.04 26.35
N THR A 131 29.37 -1.33 26.31
CA THR A 131 28.75 -2.36 27.15
C THR A 131 28.51 -3.64 26.35
N SER A 132 28.36 -4.78 27.04
CA SER A 132 28.02 -6.07 26.44
C SER A 132 26.87 -6.72 27.22
N GLY A 133 26.07 -7.55 26.55
CA GLY A 133 24.82 -8.06 27.10
C GLY A 133 23.63 -7.14 26.83
N ALA A 134 22.40 -7.57 27.13
CA ALA A 134 21.18 -6.84 26.80
C ALA A 134 20.86 -5.71 27.82
N ALA A 135 20.35 -4.58 27.33
CA ALA A 135 19.82 -3.47 28.12
C ALA A 135 20.81 -2.89 29.15
N LYS A 136 22.05 -2.62 28.73
CA LYS A 136 23.10 -2.06 29.59
C LYS A 136 23.45 -0.62 29.25
N ASP A 137 23.31 0.24 30.25
CA ASP A 137 23.51 1.68 30.13
C ASP A 137 24.99 2.09 30.14
N ALA A 138 25.26 3.19 29.44
CA ALA A 138 26.56 3.85 29.46
C ALA A 138 26.36 5.37 29.66
N THR A 139 26.99 5.91 30.70
CA THR A 139 26.82 7.29 31.13
C THR A 139 28.15 8.04 31.12
N ILE A 140 28.13 9.22 30.49
CA ILE A 140 29.18 10.25 30.59
C ILE A 140 28.61 11.41 31.38
N THR A 141 29.12 11.63 32.58
CA THR A 141 28.73 12.80 33.39
C THR A 141 29.42 14.07 32.89
N SER A 142 30.70 14.00 32.50
CA SER A 142 31.42 15.17 31.97
C SER A 142 32.60 14.79 31.05
N ALA A 143 32.66 15.36 29.84
CA ALA A 143 33.76 15.18 28.89
C ALA A 143 33.96 16.44 28.02
N ASN A 144 34.28 17.58 28.64
CA ASN A 144 34.11 18.89 27.99
C ASN A 144 35.07 19.19 26.82
N ALA A 145 36.26 18.59 26.74
CA ALA A 145 37.17 18.72 25.61
C ALA A 145 37.01 17.62 24.54
N ALA A 146 36.10 16.65 24.75
CA ALA A 146 35.92 15.56 23.81
C ALA A 146 35.36 16.09 22.50
N LYS A 147 36.07 15.84 21.39
CA LYS A 147 35.60 16.14 20.05
C LYS A 147 34.83 14.98 19.45
N ASN A 148 35.23 13.76 19.81
CA ASN A 148 34.66 12.52 19.32
C ASN A 148 34.21 11.66 20.49
N ILE A 149 32.92 11.32 20.51
CA ILE A 149 32.34 10.41 21.49
C ILE A 149 31.73 9.22 20.75
N THR A 150 32.09 8.01 21.17
CA THR A 150 31.43 6.78 20.75
C THR A 150 30.83 6.07 21.96
N ILE A 151 29.54 5.76 21.92
CA ILE A 151 28.87 4.95 22.94
C ILE A 151 28.25 3.74 22.25
N ASP A 152 28.79 2.56 22.48
CA ASP A 152 28.22 1.28 22.09
C ASP A 152 27.52 0.67 23.30
N ALA A 153 26.23 0.97 23.46
CA ALA A 153 25.46 0.59 24.63
C ALA A 153 24.19 -0.13 24.19
N THR A 154 23.81 -1.20 24.88
CA THR A 154 22.58 -1.94 24.55
C THR A 154 21.35 -1.46 25.32
N GLY A 155 21.55 -0.57 26.30
CA GLY A 155 20.51 0.16 27.04
C GLY A 155 20.50 1.63 26.65
N VAL A 156 20.49 2.53 27.64
CA VAL A 156 20.48 3.98 27.44
C VAL A 156 21.90 4.53 27.34
N ALA A 157 22.16 5.33 26.30
CA ALA A 157 23.36 6.15 26.20
C ALA A 157 23.08 7.55 26.76
N THR A 158 23.77 7.94 27.85
CA THR A 158 23.54 9.24 28.51
C THR A 158 24.79 10.11 28.48
N ILE A 159 24.64 11.37 28.06
CA ILE A 159 25.66 12.41 28.14
C ILE A 159 25.07 13.59 28.90
N THR A 160 25.71 13.98 30.01
CA THR A 160 25.27 15.08 30.87
C THR A 160 25.99 16.40 30.60
N SER A 161 27.21 16.36 30.07
CA SER A 161 27.97 17.56 29.71
C SER A 161 29.13 17.22 28.76
N ALA A 162 29.18 17.85 27.58
CA ALA A 162 30.28 17.67 26.62
C ALA A 162 30.40 18.84 25.61
N THR A 163 31.00 19.96 26.03
CA THR A 163 30.91 21.23 25.29
C THR A 163 31.64 21.30 23.93
N ALA A 164 32.63 20.44 23.69
CA ALA A 164 33.48 20.49 22.49
C ALA A 164 33.15 19.43 21.44
N VAL A 165 32.10 18.62 21.65
CA VAL A 165 31.78 17.49 20.77
C VAL A 165 31.43 17.99 19.38
N GLU A 166 32.11 17.45 18.38
CA GLU A 166 31.85 17.68 16.96
C GLU A 166 31.15 16.45 16.36
N ASN A 167 31.57 15.25 16.78
CA ASN A 167 31.06 13.97 16.29
C ASN A 167 30.59 13.07 17.44
N LEU A 168 29.31 12.68 17.40
CA LEU A 168 28.73 11.69 18.29
C LEU A 168 28.33 10.44 17.49
N THR A 169 28.79 9.27 17.94
CA THR A 169 28.32 7.97 17.43
C THR A 169 27.71 7.19 18.58
N VAL A 170 26.45 6.75 18.42
CA VAL A 170 25.78 5.85 19.36
C VAL A 170 25.39 4.58 18.63
N LYS A 171 25.73 3.43 19.21
CA LYS A 171 25.43 2.12 18.67
C LYS A 171 24.55 1.31 19.61
N HIS A 172 23.63 0.53 19.05
CA HIS A 172 22.80 -0.47 19.76
C HIS A 172 21.87 0.06 20.85
N ALA A 173 21.88 1.37 21.12
CA ALA A 173 21.18 1.93 22.26
C ALA A 173 19.66 1.93 22.04
N THR A 174 18.92 1.63 23.10
CA THR A 174 17.45 1.76 23.13
C THR A 174 17.02 3.22 23.30
N ASN A 175 17.91 4.09 23.77
CA ASN A 175 17.63 5.52 23.84
C ASN A 175 18.93 6.34 23.94
N VAL A 176 18.84 7.62 23.61
CA VAL A 176 19.93 8.59 23.74
C VAL A 176 19.45 9.79 24.56
N ALA A 177 20.12 10.08 25.67
CA ALA A 177 19.85 11.24 26.51
C ALA A 177 20.99 12.25 26.38
N LEU A 178 20.71 13.37 25.72
CA LEU A 178 21.65 14.46 25.47
C LEU A 178 21.30 15.67 26.36
N ASN A 179 21.78 15.65 27.60
CA ASN A 179 21.49 16.71 28.56
C ASN A 179 22.61 17.76 28.49
N GLY A 180 22.28 19.02 28.15
CA GLY A 180 23.14 20.21 28.29
C GLY A 180 24.49 20.25 27.52
N GLY A 181 24.80 21.38 26.87
CA GLY A 181 26.17 21.74 26.46
C GLY A 181 26.81 20.88 25.37
N MET A 182 26.32 20.97 24.13
CA MET A 182 26.91 20.34 22.91
C MET A 182 26.72 21.26 21.68
N ASP A 183 26.95 22.56 21.84
CA ASP A 183 26.64 23.56 20.80
C ASP A 183 27.50 23.43 19.54
N LYS A 184 28.60 22.67 19.61
CA LYS A 184 29.50 22.38 18.48
C LYS A 184 29.17 21.07 17.75
N LEU A 185 28.16 20.34 18.21
CA LEU A 185 27.80 19.05 17.62
C LEU A 185 27.42 19.27 16.15
N ALA A 186 28.19 18.65 15.25
CA ALA A 186 28.03 18.78 13.81
C ALA A 186 27.40 17.51 13.21
N THR A 187 27.86 16.35 13.68
CA THR A 187 27.43 15.03 13.18
C THR A 187 26.94 14.15 14.31
N VAL A 188 25.75 13.58 14.13
CA VAL A 188 25.23 12.49 14.97
C VAL A 188 25.06 11.24 14.11
N THR A 189 25.64 10.13 14.55
CA THR A 189 25.47 8.81 13.95
C THR A 189 24.76 7.89 14.93
N LEU A 190 23.62 7.38 14.51
CA LEU A 190 22.88 6.33 15.17
C LEU A 190 23.04 5.04 14.35
N ASP A 191 23.63 4.02 14.95
CA ASP A 191 23.93 2.74 14.31
C ASP A 191 23.25 1.62 15.07
N ASN A 192 22.26 0.98 14.45
CA ASN A 192 21.43 -0.03 15.08
C ASN A 192 20.75 0.45 16.38
N ALA A 193 20.50 1.76 16.50
CA ALA A 193 19.82 2.35 17.64
C ALA A 193 18.29 2.28 17.46
N ALA A 194 17.56 2.10 18.56
CA ALA A 194 16.11 1.94 18.55
C ALA A 194 15.47 2.92 19.55
N LEU A 195 15.34 4.20 19.17
CA LEU A 195 14.94 5.27 20.08
C LEU A 195 13.54 5.04 20.66
N THR A 196 13.43 5.09 21.98
CA THR A 196 12.15 5.04 22.72
C THR A 196 11.69 6.42 23.21
N ALA A 197 12.48 7.47 23.02
CA ALA A 197 12.14 8.85 23.37
C ALA A 197 12.62 9.83 22.30
N ALA A 198 12.07 11.05 22.31
CA ALA A 198 12.54 12.11 21.43
C ALA A 198 13.94 12.59 21.84
N ILE A 199 14.74 13.00 20.86
CA ILE A 199 16.11 13.49 21.09
C ILE A 199 16.29 14.87 20.47
N ASP A 200 17.10 15.71 21.10
CA ASP A 200 17.48 17.02 20.59
C ASP A 200 18.98 17.01 20.28
N ILE A 201 19.31 17.02 18.99
CA ILE A 201 20.68 17.02 18.47
C ILE A 201 21.22 18.44 18.27
N LYS A 202 20.58 19.43 18.90
CA LYS A 202 21.04 20.82 18.98
C LYS A 202 21.18 21.44 17.58
N SER A 203 22.38 21.87 17.22
CA SER A 203 22.68 22.51 15.92
C SER A 203 23.33 21.55 14.92
N ALA A 204 23.30 20.23 15.18
CA ALA A 204 23.88 19.25 14.28
C ALA A 204 23.20 19.31 12.90
N SER A 205 24.02 19.50 11.87
CA SER A 205 23.60 19.59 10.48
C SER A 205 23.65 18.25 9.77
N THR A 206 24.32 17.24 10.32
CA THR A 206 24.39 15.91 9.72
C THR A 206 23.88 14.84 10.68
N LEU A 207 22.92 14.05 10.20
CA LEU A 207 22.33 12.93 10.91
C LEU A 207 22.49 11.66 10.07
N ASN A 208 23.18 10.66 10.61
CA ASN A 208 23.34 9.36 9.99
C ASN A 208 22.52 8.31 10.75
N LEU A 209 21.57 7.66 10.08
CA LEU A 209 20.83 6.52 10.61
C LEU A 209 21.23 5.27 9.81
N ILE A 210 21.86 4.33 10.50
CA ILE A 210 22.27 3.04 9.95
C ILE A 210 21.44 1.99 10.67
N ASN A 211 20.58 1.27 9.94
CA ASN A 211 19.69 0.24 10.48
C ASN A 211 18.95 0.67 11.76
N SER A 212 18.61 1.95 11.88
CA SER A 212 18.09 2.55 13.11
C SER A 212 16.60 2.83 12.98
N SER A 213 15.86 2.59 14.07
CA SER A 213 14.43 2.91 14.16
C SER A 213 14.23 4.05 15.14
N VAL A 214 13.49 5.07 14.71
CA VAL A 214 13.05 6.15 15.61
C VAL A 214 11.70 5.88 16.26
N ASN A 215 11.00 4.77 15.95
CA ASN A 215 9.70 4.39 16.54
C ASN A 215 8.65 5.53 16.63
N GLY A 216 8.65 6.46 15.66
CA GLY A 216 7.77 7.63 15.66
C GLY A 216 8.22 8.80 16.55
N GLN A 217 9.38 8.70 17.19
CA GLN A 217 9.98 9.74 18.02
C GLN A 217 10.67 10.82 17.19
N ASN A 218 10.56 12.06 17.66
CA ASN A 218 11.18 13.21 17.02
C ASN A 218 12.70 13.24 17.25
N ILE A 219 13.44 13.56 16.19
CA ILE A 219 14.82 14.03 16.26
C ILE A 219 14.80 15.53 15.95
N SER A 220 15.07 16.36 16.94
CA SER A 220 15.03 17.82 16.81
C SER A 220 16.39 18.40 16.43
N THR A 221 16.42 19.31 15.47
CA THR A 221 17.61 20.10 15.12
C THR A 221 17.26 21.54 14.76
N ALA A 222 18.11 22.46 15.20
CA ALA A 222 18.05 23.89 14.89
C ALA A 222 18.93 24.30 13.70
N ALA A 223 19.63 23.35 13.06
CA ALA A 223 20.45 23.63 11.87
C ALA A 223 19.59 24.17 10.71
N LYS A 224 20.16 25.12 9.95
CA LYS A 224 19.51 25.69 8.75
C LYS A 224 19.48 24.70 7.58
N ASP A 225 20.58 23.99 7.37
CA ASP A 225 20.72 23.02 6.31
C ASP A 225 21.00 21.66 6.97
N VAL A 226 20.09 20.72 6.78
CA VAL A 226 20.14 19.41 7.44
C VAL A 226 20.39 18.33 6.39
N THR A 227 21.45 17.55 6.56
CA THR A 227 21.72 16.35 5.80
C THR A 227 21.31 15.13 6.61
N VAL A 228 20.40 14.32 6.07
CA VAL A 228 20.01 13.03 6.66
C VAL A 228 20.49 11.90 5.75
N ASN A 229 21.31 11.01 6.29
CA ASN A 229 21.78 9.82 5.59
C ASN A 229 21.10 8.58 6.16
N LEU A 230 20.34 7.86 5.33
CA LEU A 230 19.62 6.65 5.68
C LEU A 230 20.30 5.45 5.01
N SER A 231 20.59 4.38 5.76
CA SER A 231 21.21 3.16 5.21
C SER A 231 20.82 1.90 6.00
N GLY A 232 21.00 0.72 5.39
CA GLY A 232 20.66 -0.58 5.98
C GLY A 232 19.41 -1.21 5.37
N ALA A 233 18.74 -2.11 6.10
CA ALA A 233 17.52 -2.75 5.62
C ALA A 233 16.36 -1.74 5.61
N ALA A 234 16.08 -1.11 6.75
CA ALA A 234 15.10 -0.05 6.87
C ALA A 234 15.67 1.09 7.72
N ALA A 235 15.39 2.33 7.33
CA ALA A 235 15.77 3.50 8.11
C ALA A 235 14.69 4.58 7.97
N LYS A 236 14.15 5.02 9.11
CA LYS A 236 13.04 5.97 9.20
C LYS A 236 13.42 7.09 10.15
N VAL A 237 13.10 8.33 9.79
CA VAL A 237 13.33 9.50 10.63
C VAL A 237 12.04 10.32 10.74
N LYS A 238 11.79 10.86 11.93
CA LYS A 238 10.82 11.93 12.15
C LYS A 238 11.58 13.17 12.60
N LEU A 239 11.69 14.15 11.71
CA LEU A 239 12.51 15.33 11.92
C LEU A 239 11.66 16.46 12.49
N ASN A 240 12.07 17.01 13.63
CA ASN A 240 11.51 18.26 14.13
C ASN A 240 12.49 19.40 13.83
N THR A 241 12.07 20.29 12.94
CA THR A 241 12.95 21.32 12.39
C THR A 241 12.68 22.64 13.09
N THR A 242 13.53 22.98 14.06
CA THR A 242 13.32 24.11 14.98
C THR A 242 14.14 25.35 14.63
N ALA A 243 14.73 25.39 13.43
CA ALA A 243 15.52 26.51 12.94
C ALA A 243 14.74 27.84 13.04
N ALA A 244 15.44 28.92 13.40
CA ALA A 244 14.82 30.24 13.49
C ALA A 244 14.37 30.77 12.11
N THR A 245 15.04 30.34 11.04
CA THR A 245 14.82 30.73 9.64
C THR A 245 14.32 29.55 8.81
N ASP A 246 14.02 29.80 7.52
CA ASP A 246 13.76 28.76 6.52
C ASP A 246 14.86 27.69 6.55
N GLN A 247 14.43 26.43 6.51
CA GLN A 247 15.29 25.27 6.58
C GLN A 247 15.25 24.47 5.27
N THR A 248 16.39 23.89 4.88
CA THR A 248 16.48 22.92 3.79
C THR A 248 16.91 21.55 4.30
N VAL A 249 16.38 20.49 3.70
CA VAL A 249 16.74 19.10 4.02
C VAL A 249 17.30 18.40 2.78
N THR A 250 18.51 17.86 2.90
CA THR A 250 19.10 16.94 1.93
C THR A 250 19.02 15.51 2.48
N LEU A 251 18.31 14.63 1.78
CA LEU A 251 18.13 13.24 2.15
C LEU A 251 18.96 12.32 1.24
N LYS A 252 19.77 11.43 1.84
CA LYS A 252 20.43 10.33 1.13
C LYS A 252 19.78 9.01 1.55
N ALA A 253 18.82 8.55 0.74
CA ALA A 253 18.00 7.38 0.95
C ALA A 253 18.67 6.11 0.38
N ASN A 254 19.59 5.50 1.14
CA ASN A 254 20.31 4.28 0.75
C ASN A 254 19.90 3.03 1.55
N ALA A 255 18.89 3.10 2.41
CA ALA A 255 18.29 1.89 2.97
C ALA A 255 17.42 1.21 1.91
N THR A 256 17.04 -0.06 2.11
CA THR A 256 16.07 -0.70 1.20
C THR A 256 14.74 0.07 1.24
N ASP A 257 14.25 0.34 2.46
CA ASP A 257 13.07 1.16 2.72
C ASP A 257 13.42 2.41 3.52
N ASN A 258 13.07 3.58 2.98
CA ASN A 258 13.43 4.88 3.54
C ASN A 258 12.18 5.69 3.88
N SER A 259 12.21 6.43 4.98
CA SER A 259 11.12 7.36 5.30
C SER A 259 11.60 8.61 6.02
N LEU A 260 11.09 9.75 5.58
CA LEU A 260 11.21 11.06 6.21
C LEU A 260 9.81 11.57 6.55
N GLU A 261 9.55 11.71 7.84
CA GLU A 261 8.36 12.39 8.38
C GLU A 261 8.80 13.70 9.04
N PHE A 262 7.92 14.70 9.04
CA PHE A 262 8.14 15.95 9.75
C PHE A 262 7.22 16.06 10.97
N ASP A 263 7.71 16.74 12.00
CA ASP A 263 6.87 17.20 13.11
C ASP A 263 6.08 18.45 12.70
N SER A 264 4.75 18.35 12.72
CA SER A 264 3.84 19.28 12.03
C SER A 264 3.65 20.64 12.71
N ALA A 265 3.94 20.74 14.01
CA ALA A 265 3.58 21.93 14.80
C ALA A 265 4.56 23.11 14.61
N THR A 266 5.81 22.86 14.22
CA THR A 266 6.89 23.85 14.28
C THR A 266 7.83 23.89 13.08
N ALA A 267 7.67 22.99 12.10
CA ALA A 267 8.60 22.86 10.99
C ALA A 267 8.62 24.08 10.06
N LYS A 268 9.83 24.61 9.79
CA LYS A 268 10.07 25.70 8.82
C LYS A 268 10.77 25.23 7.54
N THR A 269 10.63 23.95 7.23
CA THR A 269 11.29 23.34 6.08
C THR A 269 10.62 23.80 4.80
N THR A 270 11.39 24.48 3.93
CA THR A 270 10.88 24.99 2.65
C THR A 270 11.19 24.08 1.48
N SER A 271 12.25 23.28 1.59
CA SER A 271 12.74 22.41 0.53
C SER A 271 13.28 21.08 1.06
N VAL A 272 12.97 20.01 0.35
CA VAL A 272 13.57 18.69 0.49
C VAL A 272 14.18 18.27 -0.84
N THR A 273 15.43 17.83 -0.84
CA THR A 273 16.06 17.15 -1.98
C THR A 273 16.48 15.76 -1.55
N ALA A 274 16.04 14.72 -2.26
CA ALA A 274 16.40 13.34 -1.98
C ALA A 274 17.19 12.70 -3.12
N SER A 275 18.16 11.88 -2.75
CA SER A 275 18.96 11.07 -3.66
C SER A 275 19.23 9.71 -3.03
N GLY A 276 19.62 8.71 -3.82
CA GLY A 276 20.09 7.45 -3.28
C GLY A 276 19.65 6.22 -4.06
N SER A 277 20.09 5.07 -3.56
CA SER A 277 19.97 3.76 -4.21
C SER A 277 18.94 2.82 -3.55
N GLY A 278 18.14 3.34 -2.62
CA GLY A 278 17.06 2.57 -1.98
C GLY A 278 15.97 2.13 -2.96
N LYS A 279 15.13 1.18 -2.53
CA LYS A 279 14.00 0.70 -3.34
C LYS A 279 12.77 1.59 -3.18
N THR A 280 12.47 1.99 -1.94
CA THR A 280 11.31 2.82 -1.62
C THR A 280 11.73 4.03 -0.79
N LEU A 281 11.05 5.15 -1.03
CA LEU A 281 11.20 6.38 -0.27
C LEU A 281 9.83 6.98 0.05
N VAL A 282 9.54 7.22 1.32
CA VAL A 282 8.33 7.94 1.74
C VAL A 282 8.69 9.30 2.33
N ILE A 283 8.12 10.39 1.80
CA ILE A 283 8.23 11.74 2.35
C ILE A 283 6.84 12.24 2.74
N LYS A 284 6.61 12.39 4.05
CA LYS A 284 5.35 12.95 4.57
C LYS A 284 5.45 14.46 4.77
N GLY A 285 5.31 15.20 3.67
CA GLY A 285 5.47 16.66 3.65
C GLY A 285 4.19 17.47 3.86
N ALA A 286 3.01 16.86 3.69
CA ALA A 286 1.70 17.52 3.74
C ALA A 286 1.40 18.31 5.02
N GLU A 287 2.05 17.97 6.13
CA GLU A 287 1.84 18.66 7.39
C GLU A 287 2.71 19.92 7.57
N VAL A 288 3.63 20.21 6.64
CA VAL A 288 4.56 21.33 6.73
C VAL A 288 4.09 22.49 5.85
N GLU A 289 3.49 23.51 6.47
CA GLU A 289 2.91 24.67 5.76
C GLU A 289 3.93 25.50 4.96
N THR A 290 5.22 25.36 5.26
CA THR A 290 6.30 26.07 4.56
C THR A 290 6.90 25.26 3.40
N LEU A 291 6.61 23.95 3.33
CA LEU A 291 7.21 23.05 2.35
C LEU A 291 6.55 23.22 0.99
N VAL A 292 7.30 23.79 0.06
CA VAL A 292 6.85 24.06 -1.31
C VAL A 292 7.70 23.38 -2.37
N ASN A 293 8.91 22.92 -2.02
CA ASN A 293 9.80 22.23 -2.95
C ASN A 293 10.18 20.83 -2.45
N ILE A 294 9.89 19.81 -3.26
CA ILE A 294 10.33 18.43 -3.03
C ILE A 294 10.91 17.92 -4.34
N ASP A 295 12.18 17.55 -4.32
CA ASP A 295 12.89 17.03 -5.49
C ASP A 295 13.52 15.68 -5.14
N THR A 296 12.96 14.62 -5.69
CA THR A 296 13.46 13.24 -5.54
C THR A 296 14.01 12.67 -6.84
N THR A 297 14.26 13.53 -7.84
CA THR A 297 14.71 13.12 -9.19
C THR A 297 16.02 12.32 -9.21
N ALA A 298 16.85 12.46 -8.17
CA ALA A 298 18.12 11.75 -8.01
C ALA A 298 17.99 10.44 -7.18
N PHE A 299 16.77 10.00 -6.88
CA PHE A 299 16.47 8.72 -6.24
C PHE A 299 16.13 7.68 -7.31
N ASN A 300 16.71 6.48 -7.19
CA ASN A 300 16.60 5.44 -8.22
C ASN A 300 15.39 4.49 -8.03
N GLY A 301 14.73 4.54 -6.88
CA GLY A 301 13.57 3.71 -6.55
C GLY A 301 12.26 4.48 -6.61
N ALA A 302 11.15 3.83 -6.21
CA ALA A 302 9.84 4.47 -6.19
C ALA A 302 9.68 5.40 -4.97
N ALA A 303 9.25 6.63 -5.21
CA ALA A 303 8.99 7.65 -4.21
C ALA A 303 7.48 7.81 -3.95
N ASP A 304 7.11 7.91 -2.68
CA ASP A 304 5.78 8.25 -2.19
C ASP A 304 5.86 9.58 -1.44
N VAL A 305 5.30 10.64 -2.02
CA VAL A 305 5.47 12.01 -1.56
C VAL A 305 4.11 12.64 -1.29
N SER A 306 3.85 13.05 -0.05
CA SER A 306 2.70 13.88 0.27
C SER A 306 3.09 15.35 0.46
N PHE A 307 2.27 16.26 -0.03
CA PHE A 307 2.50 17.70 0.05
C PHE A 307 1.19 18.49 -0.03
N GLY A 308 1.28 19.80 0.21
CA GLY A 308 0.12 20.67 0.29
C GLY A 308 -0.53 20.64 1.68
N LYS A 309 -1.36 21.63 2.00
CA LYS A 309 -2.32 21.58 3.12
C LYS A 309 -3.57 22.36 2.72
N THR A 310 -4.72 22.06 3.31
CA THR A 310 -5.94 22.86 3.09
C THR A 310 -5.67 24.33 3.40
N GLY A 311 -5.91 25.22 2.44
CA GLY A 311 -5.67 26.66 2.59
C GLY A 311 -4.22 27.12 2.45
N GLN A 312 -3.26 26.21 2.22
CA GLN A 312 -1.88 26.59 1.94
C GLN A 312 -1.80 27.30 0.58
N GLY A 313 -1.26 28.52 0.59
CA GLY A 313 -0.91 29.25 -0.62
C GLY A 313 0.51 28.97 -1.08
N GLY A 314 0.89 29.50 -2.25
CA GLY A 314 2.23 29.36 -2.81
C GLY A 314 2.29 28.43 -4.01
N LYS A 315 3.43 28.44 -4.70
CA LYS A 315 3.68 27.60 -5.87
C LYS A 315 4.47 26.37 -5.44
N PHE A 316 3.94 25.20 -5.75
CA PHE A 316 4.61 23.94 -5.43
C PHE A 316 5.56 23.53 -6.56
N SER A 317 6.68 22.92 -6.21
CA SER A 317 7.59 22.24 -7.12
C SER A 317 7.84 20.85 -6.55
N VAL A 318 7.13 19.85 -7.07
CA VAL A 318 7.25 18.46 -6.64
C VAL A 318 7.69 17.64 -7.83
N LYS A 319 8.87 17.02 -7.72
CA LYS A 319 9.45 16.21 -8.80
C LYS A 319 9.88 14.87 -8.27
N THR A 320 9.44 13.80 -8.91
CA THR A 320 9.88 12.45 -8.64
C THR A 320 10.75 11.91 -9.77
N GLY A 321 11.23 10.68 -9.61
CA GLY A 321 12.43 10.17 -10.28
C GLY A 321 12.09 9.14 -11.33
N THR A 322 12.77 8.00 -11.25
CA THR A 322 12.41 6.80 -12.02
C THR A 322 11.68 5.82 -11.14
N GLY A 323 10.74 5.06 -11.69
CA GLY A 323 9.94 4.09 -10.94
C GLY A 323 8.47 4.49 -10.93
N ASP A 324 7.61 3.64 -10.41
CA ASP A 324 6.17 3.94 -10.33
C ASP A 324 5.91 4.78 -9.06
N ASP A 325 6.02 6.10 -9.21
CA ASP A 325 5.95 7.04 -8.10
C ASP A 325 4.51 7.36 -7.69
N LYS A 326 4.34 7.74 -6.43
CA LYS A 326 3.08 8.20 -5.84
C LYS A 326 3.24 9.61 -5.30
N ILE A 327 2.34 10.48 -5.72
CA ILE A 327 2.30 11.87 -5.27
C ILE A 327 0.92 12.14 -4.67
N GLU A 328 0.84 12.57 -3.41
CA GLU A 328 -0.41 12.95 -2.76
C GLU A 328 -0.47 14.46 -2.56
N PHE A 329 -1.40 15.13 -3.24
CA PHE A 329 -1.74 16.51 -2.96
C PHE A 329 -2.95 16.58 -2.03
N VAL A 330 -2.74 16.97 -0.77
CA VAL A 330 -3.82 17.03 0.24
C VAL A 330 -4.54 18.37 0.27
N GLY A 331 -4.04 19.37 -0.44
CA GLY A 331 -4.66 20.69 -0.58
C GLY A 331 -5.97 20.65 -1.38
N THR A 332 -6.66 21.79 -1.44
CA THR A 332 -7.93 21.93 -2.18
C THR A 332 -7.82 22.76 -3.44
N THR A 333 -6.68 23.41 -3.68
CA THR A 333 -6.44 24.25 -4.86
C THR A 333 -4.96 24.19 -5.22
N LEU A 334 -4.66 23.85 -6.47
CA LEU A 334 -3.28 23.87 -6.97
C LEU A 334 -3.00 25.24 -7.60
N THR A 335 -2.15 26.04 -6.97
CA THR A 335 -1.86 27.42 -7.43
C THR A 335 -1.20 27.42 -8.80
N GLU A 336 -1.60 28.36 -9.67
CA GLU A 336 -1.00 28.55 -10.99
C GLU A 336 0.52 28.75 -10.92
N GLY A 337 1.23 28.10 -11.83
CA GLY A 337 2.70 28.08 -11.88
C GLY A 337 3.34 27.06 -10.95
N SER A 338 2.56 26.20 -10.30
CA SER A 338 3.09 24.98 -9.68
C SER A 338 3.64 24.03 -10.76
N VAL A 339 4.56 23.15 -10.36
CA VAL A 339 5.18 22.14 -11.22
C VAL A 339 5.16 20.82 -10.48
N ILE A 340 4.34 19.89 -10.96
CA ILE A 340 4.25 18.52 -10.46
C ILE A 340 4.71 17.60 -11.58
N ASP A 341 5.76 16.83 -11.34
CA ASP A 341 6.40 15.99 -12.35
C ASP A 341 6.67 14.60 -11.78
N GLY A 342 6.06 13.56 -12.37
CA GLY A 342 6.27 12.17 -11.95
C GLY A 342 7.61 11.58 -12.40
N GLY A 343 8.27 12.19 -13.38
CA GLY A 343 9.49 11.64 -13.95
C GLY A 343 9.21 10.50 -14.93
N ALA A 344 9.83 9.34 -14.73
CA ALA A 344 9.70 8.21 -15.65
C ALA A 344 9.18 6.97 -14.92
N GLY A 345 8.01 6.48 -15.35
CA GLY A 345 7.37 5.32 -14.75
C GLY A 345 5.90 5.28 -15.12
N ASN A 346 5.12 4.50 -14.38
CA ASN A 346 3.67 4.61 -14.37
C ASN A 346 3.23 5.34 -13.10
N ASP A 347 3.29 6.66 -13.14
CA ASP A 347 3.19 7.50 -11.95
C ASP A 347 1.73 7.81 -11.60
N THR A 348 1.46 7.98 -10.30
CA THR A 348 0.10 8.23 -9.79
C THR A 348 0.06 9.48 -8.92
N ILE A 349 -0.86 10.39 -9.21
CA ILE A 349 -1.19 11.51 -8.32
C ILE A 349 -2.55 11.30 -7.63
N ALA A 350 -2.59 11.38 -6.30
CA ALA A 350 -3.82 11.45 -5.52
C ALA A 350 -4.20 12.90 -5.25
N MET A 351 -5.43 13.29 -5.61
CA MET A 351 -5.95 14.65 -5.44
C MET A 351 -7.39 14.61 -4.95
N LYS A 352 -7.76 15.59 -4.10
CA LYS A 352 -9.17 15.86 -3.81
C LYS A 352 -9.88 16.40 -5.05
N SER A 353 -11.18 16.16 -5.16
CA SER A 353 -12.02 16.64 -6.27
C SER A 353 -11.99 18.16 -6.41
N ALA A 354 -11.96 18.90 -5.29
CA ALA A 354 -11.83 20.36 -5.31
C ALA A 354 -10.49 20.81 -5.94
N ALA A 355 -9.39 20.12 -5.64
CA ALA A 355 -8.09 20.43 -6.24
C ALA A 355 -8.09 20.10 -7.73
N LEU A 356 -8.63 18.93 -8.09
CA LEU A 356 -8.72 18.46 -9.47
C LEU A 356 -9.52 19.41 -10.37
N THR A 357 -10.69 19.86 -9.91
CA THR A 357 -11.56 20.80 -10.65
C THR A 357 -10.94 22.19 -10.83
N SER A 358 -10.05 22.60 -9.93
CA SER A 358 -9.31 23.87 -10.02
C SER A 358 -7.99 23.77 -10.78
N ALA A 359 -7.53 22.56 -11.09
CA ALA A 359 -6.19 22.34 -11.59
C ALA A 359 -6.04 22.78 -13.05
N ASN A 360 -4.93 23.46 -13.34
CA ASN A 360 -4.43 23.58 -14.71
C ASN A 360 -3.52 22.37 -14.99
N PHE A 361 -3.98 21.41 -15.79
CA PHE A 361 -3.25 20.17 -16.05
C PHE A 361 -1.89 20.36 -16.73
N THR A 362 -1.60 21.52 -17.33
CA THR A 362 -0.25 21.82 -17.86
C THR A 362 0.84 21.88 -16.77
N MET A 363 0.43 22.02 -15.51
CA MET A 363 1.30 21.99 -14.34
C MET A 363 1.67 20.56 -13.91
N ILE A 364 0.93 19.55 -14.37
CA ILE A 364 1.11 18.14 -14.02
C ILE A 364 1.71 17.43 -15.25
N LYS A 365 2.91 16.90 -15.10
CA LYS A 365 3.68 16.28 -16.18
C LYS A 365 4.09 14.88 -15.80
N ASN A 366 4.17 13.99 -16.80
CA ASN A 366 4.61 12.62 -16.62
C ASN A 366 3.88 11.93 -15.46
N ILE A 367 2.55 12.05 -15.44
CA ILE A 367 1.68 11.34 -14.52
C ILE A 367 0.62 10.64 -15.35
N GLU A 368 0.61 9.32 -15.32
CA GLU A 368 -0.33 8.50 -16.08
C GLU A 368 -1.66 8.31 -15.35
N ASN A 369 -1.67 8.37 -14.02
CA ASN A 369 -2.82 7.99 -13.21
C ASN A 369 -3.21 9.11 -12.25
N VAL A 370 -4.51 9.40 -12.15
CA VAL A 370 -5.05 10.27 -11.11
C VAL A 370 -6.03 9.49 -10.23
N ALA A 371 -5.80 9.53 -8.92
CA ALA A 371 -6.73 9.00 -7.93
C ALA A 371 -7.49 10.14 -7.26
N ILE A 372 -8.81 10.10 -7.34
CA ILE A 372 -9.67 11.07 -6.66
C ILE A 372 -9.84 10.59 -5.22
N SER A 373 -9.21 11.28 -4.27
CA SER A 373 -9.06 10.82 -2.88
C SER A 373 -10.27 11.08 -1.99
N ASP A 374 -11.25 11.83 -2.48
CA ASP A 374 -12.53 12.09 -1.84
C ASP A 374 -13.71 11.83 -2.80
N ALA A 375 -14.92 12.20 -2.39
CA ALA A 375 -16.13 12.00 -3.18
C ALA A 375 -15.99 12.72 -4.53
N VAL A 376 -16.10 11.98 -5.63
CA VAL A 376 -15.99 12.54 -6.98
C VAL A 376 -17.04 13.65 -7.16
N ALA A 377 -16.60 14.76 -7.72
CA ALA A 377 -17.43 15.89 -8.11
C ALA A 377 -17.34 16.13 -9.62
N THR A 378 -18.22 16.97 -10.15
CA THR A 378 -18.20 17.33 -11.57
C THR A 378 -16.86 17.92 -11.97
N ALA A 379 -16.18 17.29 -12.93
CA ALA A 379 -14.83 17.64 -13.36
C ALA A 379 -14.64 17.36 -14.85
N ASP A 380 -13.85 18.20 -15.51
CA ASP A 380 -13.38 17.98 -16.88
C ASP A 380 -11.89 17.63 -16.83
N LEU A 381 -11.55 16.40 -17.18
CA LEU A 381 -10.17 15.89 -17.23
C LEU A 381 -9.73 15.63 -18.67
N SER A 382 -10.52 16.02 -19.66
CA SER A 382 -10.30 15.68 -21.05
C SER A 382 -9.02 16.29 -21.63
N SER A 383 -8.55 17.40 -21.06
CA SER A 383 -7.29 18.07 -21.41
C SER A 383 -6.07 17.59 -20.62
N SER A 384 -6.28 16.71 -19.64
CA SER A 384 -5.17 16.11 -18.88
C SER A 384 -4.46 15.02 -19.68
N ALA A 385 -3.21 14.76 -19.31
CA ALA A 385 -2.42 13.65 -19.86
C ALA A 385 -2.67 12.32 -19.13
N PHE A 386 -3.55 12.29 -18.12
CA PHE A 386 -3.88 11.07 -17.41
C PHE A 386 -4.47 10.04 -18.39
N LYS A 387 -4.03 8.80 -18.26
CA LYS A 387 -4.58 7.62 -18.95
C LYS A 387 -5.65 6.95 -18.09
N ASN A 388 -5.44 6.87 -16.77
CA ASN A 388 -6.37 6.25 -15.84
C ASN A 388 -6.90 7.26 -14.82
N ILE A 389 -8.23 7.29 -14.66
CA ILE A 389 -8.93 8.10 -13.67
C ILE A 389 -9.52 7.14 -12.64
N ILE A 390 -8.98 7.14 -11.43
CA ILE A 390 -9.32 6.19 -10.38
C ILE A 390 -10.33 6.82 -9.43
N ILE A 391 -11.55 6.27 -9.41
CA ILE A 391 -12.62 6.65 -8.49
C ILE A 391 -12.48 5.80 -7.22
N THR A 392 -12.03 6.42 -6.14
CA THR A 392 -11.72 5.70 -4.89
C THR A 392 -12.83 5.75 -3.85
N THR A 393 -13.77 6.68 -3.98
CA THR A 393 -14.92 6.80 -3.08
C THR A 393 -16.19 7.09 -3.86
N LYS A 394 -17.35 6.89 -3.21
CA LYS A 394 -18.64 7.22 -3.81
C LYS A 394 -18.89 8.72 -3.85
N GLU A 395 -19.66 9.12 -4.85
CA GLU A 395 -20.17 10.47 -5.07
C GLU A 395 -21.08 10.97 -3.93
N ALA A 396 -21.12 12.29 -3.77
CA ALA A 396 -22.03 12.97 -2.82
C ALA A 396 -23.19 13.70 -3.51
N ALA A 397 -23.05 13.98 -4.80
CA ALA A 397 -24.00 14.72 -5.64
C ALA A 397 -24.00 14.11 -7.05
N ASP A 398 -25.03 14.43 -7.85
CA ASP A 398 -25.00 14.11 -9.28
C ASP A 398 -23.75 14.72 -9.90
N THR A 399 -22.96 13.88 -10.57
CA THR A 399 -21.60 14.24 -10.98
C THR A 399 -21.42 13.95 -12.45
N THR A 400 -20.73 14.86 -13.15
CA THR A 400 -20.33 14.67 -14.54
C THR A 400 -18.82 14.62 -14.65
N LEU A 401 -18.28 13.54 -15.21
CA LEU A 401 -16.88 13.40 -15.55
C LEU A 401 -16.72 13.53 -17.07
N THR A 402 -16.08 14.61 -17.52
CA THR A 402 -15.71 14.75 -18.94
C THR A 402 -14.30 14.22 -19.14
N ILE A 403 -14.15 13.28 -20.06
CA ILE A 403 -12.89 12.61 -20.39
C ILE A 403 -12.59 12.73 -21.89
N ASN A 404 -11.39 12.33 -22.31
CA ASN A 404 -11.08 12.09 -23.71
C ASN A 404 -11.16 10.58 -24.03
N LYS A 405 -11.22 10.23 -25.31
CA LYS A 405 -11.37 8.84 -25.80
C LYS A 405 -10.24 7.87 -25.41
N ASP A 406 -9.07 8.40 -25.04
CA ASP A 406 -7.89 7.60 -24.70
C ASP A 406 -7.79 7.33 -23.20
N GLN A 407 -8.68 7.94 -22.40
CA GLN A 407 -8.80 7.75 -20.95
C GLN A 407 -9.66 6.55 -20.57
N VAL A 408 -9.33 5.95 -19.43
CA VAL A 408 -10.05 4.85 -18.80
C VAL A 408 -10.47 5.27 -17.40
N ILE A 409 -11.70 4.97 -17.02
CA ILE A 409 -12.20 5.20 -15.67
C ILE A 409 -12.09 3.90 -14.87
N ASN A 410 -11.27 3.88 -13.83
CA ASN A 410 -11.13 2.74 -12.94
C ASN A 410 -11.92 2.96 -11.64
N PHE A 411 -12.95 2.14 -11.41
CA PHE A 411 -13.73 2.16 -10.18
C PHE A 411 -13.13 1.19 -9.15
N THR A 412 -12.60 1.74 -8.06
CA THR A 412 -12.12 1.00 -6.88
C THR A 412 -13.03 1.20 -5.67
N ALA A 413 -13.97 2.15 -5.75
CA ALA A 413 -15.05 2.34 -4.79
C ALA A 413 -16.08 1.20 -4.91
N ALA A 414 -16.38 0.52 -3.81
CA ALA A 414 -17.28 -0.63 -3.79
C ALA A 414 -18.73 -0.29 -4.19
N ASP A 415 -19.16 0.96 -4.02
CA ASP A 415 -20.54 1.41 -4.13
C ASP A 415 -20.68 2.76 -4.88
N ALA A 416 -19.82 3.04 -5.86
CA ALA A 416 -19.96 4.23 -6.72
C ALA A 416 -21.30 4.20 -7.49
N GLY A 417 -21.90 5.36 -7.74
CA GLY A 417 -23.21 5.51 -8.37
C GLY A 417 -24.39 5.06 -7.50
N SER A 418 -24.16 4.65 -6.24
CA SER A 418 -25.22 4.15 -5.36
C SER A 418 -26.00 5.25 -4.63
N VAL A 419 -25.48 6.48 -4.63
CA VAL A 419 -26.08 7.63 -3.94
C VAL A 419 -26.71 8.56 -4.97
N LYS A 420 -26.03 8.79 -6.10
CA LYS A 420 -26.38 9.72 -7.18
C LYS A 420 -25.93 9.22 -8.54
N LEU A 421 -26.27 9.96 -9.59
CA LEU A 421 -25.81 9.65 -10.95
C LEU A 421 -24.32 9.99 -11.10
N ILE A 422 -23.58 9.10 -11.75
CA ILE A 422 -22.26 9.39 -12.32
C ILE A 422 -22.40 9.40 -13.84
N THR A 423 -22.34 10.59 -14.43
CA THR A 423 -22.41 10.77 -15.88
C THR A 423 -21.01 10.86 -16.47
N VAL A 424 -20.73 10.07 -17.50
CA VAL A 424 -19.47 10.11 -18.26
C VAL A 424 -19.72 10.76 -19.61
N LYS A 425 -18.95 11.81 -19.93
CA LYS A 425 -18.98 12.51 -21.22
C LYS A 425 -17.62 12.36 -21.91
N LEU A 426 -17.65 12.28 -23.23
CA LEU A 426 -16.46 12.56 -24.03
C LEU A 426 -16.44 14.05 -24.41
N ASN A 427 -15.25 14.64 -24.48
CA ASN A 427 -15.08 16.02 -24.94
C ASN A 427 -15.32 16.19 -26.46
N ASP A 428 -15.24 15.10 -27.21
CA ASP A 428 -15.54 15.02 -28.64
C ASP A 428 -16.37 13.76 -28.88
N VAL A 429 -17.57 13.94 -29.45
CA VAL A 429 -18.54 12.90 -29.82
C VAL A 429 -18.97 13.05 -31.28
N THR A 430 -18.10 13.65 -32.11
CA THR A 430 -18.39 13.86 -33.53
C THR A 430 -18.12 12.62 -34.39
N GLY A 431 -17.54 11.58 -33.79
CA GLY A 431 -17.27 10.29 -34.41
C GLY A 431 -18.54 9.46 -34.57
N ALA A 432 -18.37 8.27 -35.17
CA ALA A 432 -19.42 7.24 -35.23
C ALA A 432 -19.01 5.97 -34.47
N ASN A 433 -17.92 6.05 -33.72
CA ASN A 433 -17.30 4.94 -32.98
C ASN A 433 -16.74 5.48 -31.65
N ASP A 434 -17.49 6.35 -31.00
CA ASP A 434 -17.05 6.96 -29.74
C ASP A 434 -17.13 5.92 -28.61
N VAL A 435 -16.04 5.79 -27.86
CA VAL A 435 -15.84 4.71 -26.88
C VAL A 435 -15.57 5.26 -25.49
N VAL A 436 -16.33 4.78 -24.52
CA VAL A 436 -16.00 4.91 -23.08
C VAL A 436 -15.49 3.59 -22.56
N LYS A 437 -14.41 3.63 -21.78
CA LYS A 437 -13.80 2.46 -21.14
C LYS A 437 -13.88 2.59 -19.63
N ILE A 438 -14.43 1.57 -18.98
CA ILE A 438 -14.49 1.47 -17.53
C ILE A 438 -13.87 0.18 -17.04
N VAL A 439 -13.28 0.21 -15.84
CA VAL A 439 -12.75 -0.95 -15.13
C VAL A 439 -13.42 -1.04 -13.76
N LEU A 440 -13.83 -2.24 -13.38
CA LEU A 440 -14.32 -2.58 -12.04
C LEU A 440 -13.20 -3.32 -11.32
N ASP A 441 -12.39 -2.59 -10.56
CA ASP A 441 -11.17 -3.11 -9.94
C ASP A 441 -11.43 -3.57 -8.51
N ALA A 442 -11.95 -4.80 -8.40
CA ALA A 442 -12.19 -5.46 -7.13
C ALA A 442 -10.88 -5.79 -6.38
N ALA A 443 -9.74 -5.86 -7.08
CA ALA A 443 -8.45 -6.17 -6.48
C ALA A 443 -7.96 -5.03 -5.58
N ALA A 444 -8.16 -3.78 -6.01
CA ALA A 444 -7.66 -2.59 -5.31
C ALA A 444 -8.10 -2.49 -3.83
N LYS A 445 -9.31 -2.95 -3.49
CA LYS A 445 -9.84 -2.97 -2.12
C LYS A 445 -10.31 -4.35 -1.64
N ASP A 446 -9.98 -5.39 -2.40
CA ASP A 446 -10.37 -6.78 -2.12
C ASP A 446 -11.89 -6.95 -1.86
N THR A 447 -12.71 -6.23 -2.63
CA THR A 447 -14.16 -6.16 -2.48
C THR A 447 -14.87 -6.20 -3.83
N ASN A 448 -16.09 -6.73 -3.89
CA ASN A 448 -16.92 -6.59 -5.09
C ASN A 448 -17.19 -5.11 -5.36
N ILE A 449 -17.27 -4.76 -6.64
CA ILE A 449 -17.66 -3.42 -7.10
C ILE A 449 -19.11 -3.46 -7.59
N ALA A 450 -19.96 -2.65 -6.97
CA ALA A 450 -21.33 -2.41 -7.40
C ALA A 450 -21.45 -0.95 -7.89
N LEU A 451 -21.37 -0.77 -9.21
CA LEU A 451 -21.52 0.52 -9.86
C LEU A 451 -22.99 0.79 -10.16
N GLY A 452 -23.59 1.73 -9.45
CA GLY A 452 -25.01 2.07 -9.62
C GLY A 452 -25.97 1.08 -8.96
N THR A 453 -27.26 1.41 -8.99
CA THR A 453 -28.36 0.56 -8.53
C THR A 453 -29.46 0.49 -9.60
N ALA A 454 -30.47 -0.34 -9.38
CA ALA A 454 -31.66 -0.38 -10.22
C ALA A 454 -32.55 0.88 -10.08
N ALA A 455 -32.22 1.87 -9.23
CA ALA A 455 -32.99 3.11 -9.11
C ALA A 455 -32.63 4.12 -10.21
N ALA A 456 -33.63 4.82 -10.74
CA ALA A 456 -33.46 5.73 -11.87
C ALA A 456 -32.54 6.93 -11.57
N ASP A 457 -32.29 7.29 -10.32
CA ASP A 457 -31.47 8.43 -9.92
C ASP A 457 -30.09 8.01 -9.36
N LYS A 458 -29.70 6.74 -9.52
CA LYS A 458 -28.52 6.13 -8.91
C LYS A 458 -27.89 5.10 -9.85
N ALA A 459 -27.08 5.56 -10.80
CA ALA A 459 -26.58 4.74 -11.90
C ALA A 459 -25.34 5.35 -12.55
N LEU A 460 -24.64 4.54 -13.33
CA LEU A 460 -23.74 5.04 -14.37
C LEU A 460 -24.58 5.56 -15.53
N VAL A 461 -24.26 6.75 -16.04
CA VAL A 461 -24.87 7.32 -17.24
C VAL A 461 -23.78 7.50 -18.28
N ILE A 462 -23.96 6.90 -19.44
CA ILE A 462 -23.15 7.20 -20.63
C ILE A 462 -23.90 8.27 -21.41
N ASP A 463 -23.27 9.42 -21.60
CA ASP A 463 -23.90 10.58 -22.25
C ASP A 463 -24.24 10.31 -23.72
N THR A 464 -25.05 11.19 -24.31
CA THR A 464 -25.47 11.07 -25.72
C THR A 464 -24.29 11.19 -26.69
N GLY A 465 -24.40 10.53 -27.85
CA GLY A 465 -23.37 10.52 -28.90
C GLY A 465 -22.22 9.54 -28.68
N ILE A 466 -22.33 8.60 -27.74
CA ILE A 466 -21.32 7.55 -27.49
C ILE A 466 -21.88 6.21 -27.95
N GLU A 467 -21.23 5.56 -28.92
CA GLU A 467 -21.72 4.30 -29.50
C GLU A 467 -21.27 3.06 -28.74
N THR A 468 -20.14 3.10 -28.03
CA THR A 468 -19.55 1.91 -27.40
C THR A 468 -19.20 2.10 -25.93
N LEU A 469 -19.60 1.14 -25.09
CA LEU A 469 -19.16 1.01 -23.70
C LEU A 469 -18.32 -0.25 -23.55
N ASN A 470 -17.07 -0.10 -23.14
CA ASN A 470 -16.20 -1.21 -22.75
C ASN A 470 -16.14 -1.32 -21.23
N ILE A 471 -16.31 -2.54 -20.71
CA ILE A 471 -16.29 -2.86 -19.30
C ILE A 471 -15.29 -3.98 -19.04
N THR A 472 -14.28 -3.72 -18.20
CA THR A 472 -13.39 -4.75 -17.69
C THR A 472 -13.74 -5.10 -16.25
N SER A 473 -14.07 -6.37 -15.98
CA SER A 473 -14.42 -6.86 -14.65
C SER A 473 -13.25 -7.63 -14.02
N LEU A 474 -12.57 -7.03 -13.03
CA LEU A 474 -11.42 -7.65 -12.37
C LEU A 474 -11.82 -8.36 -11.06
N VAL A 475 -11.06 -9.38 -10.71
CA VAL A 475 -11.24 -10.19 -9.50
C VAL A 475 -10.67 -9.54 -8.25
N LYS A 476 -11.16 -9.92 -7.08
CA LYS A 476 -10.51 -9.67 -5.79
C LYS A 476 -9.10 -10.27 -5.76
N ALA A 477 -8.21 -9.64 -5.02
CA ALA A 477 -6.82 -10.11 -4.89
C ALA A 477 -6.73 -11.41 -4.08
N THR A 478 -7.56 -11.57 -3.03
CA THR A 478 -7.47 -12.73 -2.12
C THR A 478 -8.52 -13.80 -2.37
N SER A 479 -9.66 -13.45 -2.97
CA SER A 479 -10.82 -14.33 -3.12
C SER A 479 -11.44 -14.28 -4.53
N PRO A 480 -10.65 -14.56 -5.58
CA PRO A 480 -11.05 -14.30 -6.97
C PRO A 480 -12.34 -15.00 -7.38
N GLU A 481 -12.52 -16.28 -7.02
CA GLU A 481 -13.67 -17.13 -7.38
C GLU A 481 -15.03 -16.62 -6.87
N THR A 482 -15.02 -15.79 -5.83
CA THR A 482 -16.25 -15.23 -5.22
C THR A 482 -16.56 -13.82 -5.70
N THR A 483 -15.76 -13.28 -6.63
CA THR A 483 -15.93 -11.92 -7.11
C THR A 483 -17.16 -11.85 -8.00
N ALA A 484 -18.07 -10.95 -7.66
CA ALA A 484 -19.29 -10.69 -8.41
C ALA A 484 -19.51 -9.18 -8.47
N ASN A 485 -19.06 -8.58 -9.56
CA ASN A 485 -19.21 -7.15 -9.81
C ASN A 485 -20.59 -6.87 -10.44
N THR A 486 -21.05 -5.64 -10.38
CA THR A 486 -22.32 -5.22 -10.96
C THR A 486 -22.21 -3.84 -11.55
N VAL A 487 -22.84 -3.61 -12.70
CA VAL A 487 -22.98 -2.29 -13.32
C VAL A 487 -24.44 -2.07 -13.67
N ASN A 488 -25.07 -1.06 -13.08
CA ASN A 488 -26.37 -0.55 -13.52
C ASN A 488 -26.14 0.73 -14.33
N ALA A 489 -26.41 0.65 -15.63
CA ALA A 489 -26.16 1.75 -16.56
C ALA A 489 -27.45 2.28 -17.21
N LYS A 490 -27.39 3.56 -17.62
CA LYS A 490 -28.33 4.19 -18.55
C LYS A 490 -27.64 4.54 -19.85
N LEU A 491 -28.15 4.06 -20.97
CA LEU A 491 -27.49 4.15 -22.26
C LEU A 491 -28.45 4.73 -23.32
N THR A 492 -28.25 5.98 -23.71
CA THR A 492 -29.15 6.60 -24.70
C THR A 492 -28.77 6.23 -26.13
N ASP A 493 -27.48 6.31 -26.46
CA ASP A 493 -26.96 6.17 -27.83
C ASP A 493 -26.02 4.97 -28.04
N VAL A 494 -25.67 4.25 -26.97
CA VAL A 494 -24.79 3.08 -27.06
C VAL A 494 -25.44 2.01 -27.92
N THR A 495 -24.67 1.51 -28.88
CA THR A 495 -25.06 0.41 -29.79
C THR A 495 -24.34 -0.89 -29.48
N SER A 496 -23.16 -0.80 -28.84
CA SER A 496 -22.31 -1.94 -28.50
C SER A 496 -21.80 -1.86 -27.06
N ILE A 497 -21.95 -2.94 -26.30
CA ILE A 497 -21.34 -3.13 -24.99
C ILE A 497 -20.34 -4.27 -25.11
N ILE A 498 -19.08 -4.03 -24.76
CA ILE A 498 -18.02 -5.05 -24.78
C ILE A 498 -17.60 -5.32 -23.35
N ILE A 499 -17.58 -6.58 -22.95
CA ILE A 499 -17.27 -6.99 -21.58
C ILE A 499 -16.11 -7.99 -21.61
N ASP A 500 -15.07 -7.72 -20.83
CA ASP A 500 -13.94 -8.62 -20.62
C ASP A 500 -13.55 -8.74 -19.14
N GLY A 501 -12.52 -9.53 -18.86
CA GLY A 501 -11.95 -9.71 -17.55
C GLY A 501 -12.21 -11.08 -16.93
N ASP A 502 -11.93 -11.17 -15.64
CA ASP A 502 -11.80 -12.44 -14.91
C ASP A 502 -12.89 -12.63 -13.84
N ALA A 503 -13.66 -11.58 -13.50
CA ALA A 503 -14.68 -11.64 -12.46
C ALA A 503 -16.10 -11.71 -13.02
N LYS A 504 -16.99 -12.45 -12.32
CA LYS A 504 -18.42 -12.48 -12.66
C LYS A 504 -18.96 -11.06 -12.67
N ILE A 505 -19.87 -10.78 -13.60
CA ILE A 505 -20.49 -9.47 -13.72
C ILE A 505 -21.98 -9.57 -13.98
N THR A 506 -22.74 -8.76 -13.25
CA THR A 506 -24.13 -8.48 -13.56
C THR A 506 -24.21 -7.16 -14.32
N LEU A 507 -24.66 -7.21 -15.57
CA LEU A 507 -25.05 -6.02 -16.31
C LEU A 507 -26.55 -5.76 -16.04
N GLY A 508 -26.84 -4.62 -15.42
CA GLY A 508 -28.19 -4.19 -15.07
C GLY A 508 -28.58 -2.87 -15.70
N HIS A 509 -29.84 -2.50 -15.53
CA HIS A 509 -30.39 -1.24 -15.97
C HIS A 509 -30.93 -0.44 -14.78
N ALA A 510 -30.93 0.88 -14.90
CA ALA A 510 -31.48 1.75 -13.87
C ALA A 510 -32.93 2.17 -14.19
N GLY A 511 -33.79 2.19 -13.18
CA GLY A 511 -35.20 2.57 -13.30
C GLY A 511 -36.03 1.61 -14.16
N THR A 512 -37.18 2.09 -14.62
CA THR A 512 -38.14 1.36 -15.47
C THR A 512 -38.05 1.79 -16.95
N ALA A 513 -36.92 2.36 -17.38
CA ALA A 513 -36.83 3.00 -18.69
C ALA A 513 -36.61 1.97 -19.81
N GLY A 514 -37.70 1.56 -20.47
CA GLY A 514 -37.65 0.71 -21.66
C GLY A 514 -36.88 1.31 -22.86
N THR A 515 -36.31 2.52 -22.74
CA THR A 515 -35.56 3.23 -23.78
C THR A 515 -34.04 3.22 -23.57
N ASP A 516 -33.55 3.04 -22.34
CA ASP A 516 -32.13 3.22 -21.96
C ASP A 516 -31.19 2.11 -22.48
N TYR A 517 -31.70 1.19 -23.30
CA TYR A 517 -30.96 0.16 -24.03
C TYR A 517 -31.49 -0.02 -25.46
N SER A 518 -32.42 0.83 -25.90
CA SER A 518 -33.19 0.63 -27.15
C SER A 518 -32.37 0.68 -28.43
N LYS A 519 -31.12 1.17 -28.35
CA LYS A 519 -30.16 1.16 -29.45
C LYS A 519 -29.07 0.09 -29.32
N VAL A 520 -28.96 -0.56 -28.15
CA VAL A 520 -27.97 -1.60 -27.90
C VAL A 520 -28.31 -2.81 -28.76
N SER A 521 -27.53 -3.01 -29.82
CA SER A 521 -27.67 -4.09 -30.78
C SER A 521 -26.66 -5.22 -30.54
N MET A 522 -25.63 -4.96 -29.73
CA MET A 522 -24.61 -5.94 -29.38
C MET A 522 -24.23 -5.81 -27.91
N ILE A 523 -24.26 -6.93 -27.21
CA ILE A 523 -23.60 -7.14 -25.92
C ILE A 523 -22.65 -8.29 -26.15
N ASP A 524 -21.35 -8.02 -26.12
CA ASP A 524 -20.31 -9.02 -26.39
C ASP A 524 -19.47 -9.26 -25.13
N ALA A 525 -19.79 -10.33 -24.40
CA ALA A 525 -19.00 -10.79 -23.26
C ALA A 525 -18.09 -11.97 -23.63
N SER A 526 -17.82 -12.21 -24.92
CA SER A 526 -17.06 -13.40 -25.36
C SER A 526 -15.61 -13.47 -24.84
N ALA A 527 -15.06 -12.33 -24.40
CA ALA A 527 -13.75 -12.25 -23.76
C ALA A 527 -13.79 -12.40 -22.23
N LEU A 528 -14.97 -12.48 -21.62
CA LEU A 528 -15.14 -12.69 -20.18
C LEU A 528 -14.82 -14.14 -19.83
N LYS A 529 -13.92 -14.34 -18.86
CA LYS A 529 -13.55 -15.69 -18.38
C LYS A 529 -14.52 -16.25 -17.35
N ALA A 530 -15.19 -15.36 -16.63
CA ALA A 530 -16.26 -15.70 -15.69
C ALA A 530 -17.63 -15.59 -16.35
N GLY A 531 -18.71 -15.71 -15.56
CA GLY A 531 -20.08 -15.64 -16.05
C GLY A 531 -20.66 -14.22 -16.10
N LEU A 532 -21.43 -13.94 -17.14
CA LEU A 532 -22.32 -12.80 -17.32
C LEU A 532 -23.70 -13.10 -16.72
N THR A 533 -24.26 -12.14 -15.98
CA THR A 533 -25.69 -12.12 -15.63
C THR A 533 -26.36 -10.92 -16.29
N PHE A 534 -27.43 -11.17 -17.06
CA PHE A 534 -28.16 -10.11 -17.76
C PHE A 534 -29.66 -10.43 -17.89
N ASP A 535 -30.53 -9.47 -17.55
CA ASP A 535 -31.98 -9.60 -17.72
C ASP A 535 -32.48 -8.70 -18.86
N ALA A 536 -32.69 -9.28 -20.03
CA ALA A 536 -33.26 -8.61 -21.20
C ALA A 536 -34.79 -8.52 -21.15
N SER A 537 -35.46 -9.23 -20.23
CA SER A 537 -36.92 -9.27 -20.16
C SER A 537 -37.55 -7.98 -19.62
N ALA A 538 -36.78 -7.15 -18.90
CA ALA A 538 -37.26 -5.91 -18.30
C ALA A 538 -37.02 -4.66 -19.18
N ILE A 539 -36.34 -4.80 -20.32
CA ILE A 539 -35.90 -3.70 -21.19
C ILE A 539 -36.23 -3.95 -22.67
N THR A 540 -36.05 -2.93 -23.49
CA THR A 540 -36.07 -3.04 -24.96
C THR A 540 -34.63 -2.91 -25.46
N LEU A 541 -34.16 -3.88 -26.22
CA LEU A 541 -32.90 -3.81 -26.94
C LEU A 541 -33.11 -3.30 -28.37
N GLY A 542 -32.01 -2.98 -29.06
CA GLY A 542 -32.02 -2.73 -30.49
C GLY A 542 -32.60 -3.89 -31.30
N ALA A 543 -33.11 -3.59 -32.49
CA ALA A 543 -33.67 -4.60 -33.38
C ALA A 543 -32.62 -5.69 -33.69
N ASN A 544 -33.00 -6.96 -33.53
CA ASN A 544 -32.12 -8.12 -33.73
C ASN A 544 -30.85 -8.11 -32.85
N ALA A 545 -30.96 -7.60 -31.63
CA ALA A 545 -29.82 -7.52 -30.72
C ALA A 545 -29.19 -8.90 -30.49
N THR A 546 -27.85 -8.92 -30.47
CA THR A 546 -27.05 -10.10 -30.15
C THR A 546 -26.45 -9.97 -28.76
N ILE A 547 -26.59 -11.01 -27.95
CA ILE A 547 -25.99 -11.14 -26.62
C ILE A 547 -25.04 -12.33 -26.69
N LYS A 548 -23.75 -12.09 -26.50
CA LYS A 548 -22.76 -13.16 -26.39
C LYS A 548 -22.37 -13.38 -24.95
N GLY A 549 -22.41 -14.64 -24.53
CA GLY A 549 -21.93 -15.10 -23.24
C GLY A 549 -20.40 -15.07 -23.13
N GLY A 550 -19.89 -15.34 -21.93
CA GLY A 550 -18.48 -15.60 -21.65
C GLY A 550 -18.16 -17.09 -21.69
N SER A 551 -16.95 -17.45 -21.28
CA SER A 551 -16.53 -18.87 -21.17
C SER A 551 -16.86 -19.52 -19.82
N GLY A 552 -17.32 -18.72 -18.85
CA GLY A 552 -17.85 -19.20 -17.57
C GLY A 552 -19.38 -19.32 -17.61
N ALA A 553 -19.97 -19.90 -16.58
CA ALA A 553 -21.43 -20.12 -16.53
C ALA A 553 -22.23 -18.81 -16.56
N ASP A 554 -22.92 -18.57 -17.66
CA ASP A 554 -23.74 -17.38 -17.90
C ASP A 554 -25.20 -17.56 -17.46
N SER A 555 -25.86 -16.44 -17.16
CA SER A 555 -27.26 -16.39 -16.77
C SER A 555 -27.98 -15.27 -17.51
N ILE A 556 -28.68 -15.62 -18.59
CA ILE A 556 -29.34 -14.67 -19.49
C ILE A 556 -30.85 -14.87 -19.42
N THR A 557 -31.60 -13.83 -19.05
CA THR A 557 -33.07 -13.87 -18.99
C THR A 557 -33.69 -13.21 -20.22
N VAL A 558 -34.66 -13.88 -20.85
CA VAL A 558 -35.32 -13.44 -22.09
C VAL A 558 -36.83 -13.67 -22.05
N LYS A 559 -37.58 -12.96 -22.90
CA LYS A 559 -39.04 -13.12 -23.07
C LYS A 559 -39.51 -13.12 -24.53
N GLY A 560 -38.60 -13.22 -25.50
CA GLY A 560 -38.85 -12.99 -26.94
C GLY A 560 -38.19 -11.70 -27.47
N GLY A 561 -38.58 -11.25 -28.67
CA GLY A 561 -38.13 -9.96 -29.25
C GLY A 561 -37.09 -10.05 -30.37
N ASN A 562 -36.94 -11.20 -31.04
CA ASN A 562 -35.91 -11.45 -32.07
C ASN A 562 -34.47 -11.24 -31.57
N ILE A 563 -34.22 -11.50 -30.29
CA ILE A 563 -32.88 -11.48 -29.71
C ILE A 563 -32.11 -12.74 -30.15
N VAL A 564 -30.84 -12.58 -30.46
CA VAL A 564 -29.90 -13.69 -30.65
C VAL A 564 -29.05 -13.81 -29.39
N VAL A 565 -29.06 -14.97 -28.75
CA VAL A 565 -28.13 -15.32 -27.69
C VAL A 565 -27.10 -16.28 -28.28
N ASP A 566 -25.83 -15.92 -28.22
CA ASP A 566 -24.71 -16.71 -28.74
C ASP A 566 -23.84 -17.13 -27.57
N LEU A 567 -24.03 -18.38 -27.13
CA LEU A 567 -23.25 -18.93 -26.03
C LEU A 567 -21.85 -19.27 -26.52
N VAL A 568 -20.85 -18.99 -25.69
CA VAL A 568 -19.45 -19.33 -25.97
C VAL A 568 -19.17 -20.68 -25.33
N ALA A 569 -18.33 -21.51 -25.96
CA ALA A 569 -18.04 -22.83 -25.42
C ALA A 569 -17.35 -22.74 -24.04
N GLY A 570 -17.92 -23.44 -23.05
CA GLY A 570 -17.49 -23.42 -21.66
C GLY A 570 -18.65 -23.01 -20.74
N GLY A 571 -18.52 -23.26 -19.44
CA GLY A 571 -19.61 -23.00 -18.49
C GLY A 571 -20.82 -23.94 -18.65
N ASP A 572 -21.68 -23.97 -17.62
CA ASP A 572 -23.02 -24.55 -17.72
C ASP A 572 -24.01 -23.38 -17.76
N ASP A 573 -24.45 -23.00 -18.95
CA ASP A 573 -25.20 -21.76 -19.14
C ASP A 573 -26.68 -21.91 -18.79
N THR A 574 -27.27 -20.81 -18.30
CA THR A 574 -28.68 -20.73 -17.95
C THR A 574 -29.39 -19.68 -18.78
N ILE A 575 -30.38 -20.11 -19.57
CA ILE A 575 -31.33 -19.23 -20.22
C ILE A 575 -32.64 -19.24 -19.44
N THR A 576 -32.94 -18.17 -18.71
CA THR A 576 -34.24 -18.03 -18.04
C THR A 576 -35.28 -17.50 -19.02
N LEU A 577 -36.31 -18.30 -19.30
CA LEU A 577 -37.38 -17.94 -20.21
C LEU A 577 -38.58 -17.39 -19.42
N LYS A 578 -39.02 -16.18 -19.75
CA LYS A 578 -40.25 -15.58 -19.23
C LYS A 578 -41.38 -15.61 -20.26
N LYS A 579 -42.61 -15.45 -19.77
CA LYS A 579 -43.82 -15.24 -20.59
C LYS A 579 -43.72 -13.92 -21.37
N GLY A 580 -44.39 -13.84 -22.52
CA GLY A 580 -44.43 -12.60 -23.31
C GLY A 580 -43.87 -12.69 -24.73
N ALA A 581 -43.46 -13.87 -25.20
CA ALA A 581 -42.94 -14.02 -26.56
C ALA A 581 -44.09 -13.99 -27.57
N GLU A 582 -43.89 -13.33 -28.72
CA GLU A 582 -44.78 -13.49 -29.87
C GLU A 582 -44.28 -14.65 -30.73
N LYS A 583 -45.19 -15.37 -31.39
CA LYS A 583 -44.81 -16.43 -32.34
C LYS A 583 -44.02 -15.92 -33.56
N THR A 584 -43.99 -14.60 -33.78
CA THR A 584 -43.19 -13.95 -34.83
C THR A 584 -41.88 -13.36 -34.32
N ASP A 585 -41.71 -13.20 -33.00
CA ASP A 585 -40.56 -12.54 -32.38
C ASP A 585 -39.85 -13.48 -31.39
N ILE A 586 -39.23 -14.53 -31.94
CA ILE A 586 -38.69 -15.64 -31.15
C ILE A 586 -37.21 -15.38 -30.85
N THR A 587 -36.80 -15.48 -29.58
CA THR A 587 -35.38 -15.49 -29.22
C THR A 587 -34.70 -16.73 -29.79
N THR A 588 -33.58 -16.53 -30.48
CA THR A 588 -32.74 -17.62 -31.00
C THR A 588 -31.52 -17.81 -30.09
N VAL A 589 -31.28 -19.03 -29.60
CA VAL A 589 -30.09 -19.40 -28.85
C VAL A 589 -29.19 -20.26 -29.75
N ASN A 590 -27.97 -19.80 -29.97
CA ASN A 590 -26.92 -20.53 -30.65
C ASN A 590 -26.04 -21.26 -29.64
N ASN A 591 -25.43 -22.35 -30.09
CA ASN A 591 -24.47 -23.15 -29.31
C ASN A 591 -25.01 -23.66 -27.97
N PHE A 592 -26.31 -24.01 -27.91
CA PHE A 592 -26.89 -24.68 -26.75
C PHE A 592 -26.47 -26.16 -26.75
N ASN A 593 -25.65 -26.55 -25.78
CA ASN A 593 -24.98 -27.85 -25.70
C ASN A 593 -25.35 -28.61 -24.42
N ALA A 594 -24.76 -29.79 -24.21
CA ALA A 594 -24.88 -30.53 -22.97
C ALA A 594 -24.23 -29.73 -21.81
N GLY A 595 -24.92 -29.65 -20.67
CA GLY A 595 -24.56 -28.77 -19.54
C GLY A 595 -25.47 -27.55 -19.45
N ASP A 596 -25.84 -26.97 -20.59
CA ASP A 596 -26.71 -25.80 -20.66
C ASP A 596 -28.16 -26.15 -20.34
N LYS A 597 -28.89 -25.14 -19.85
CA LYS A 597 -30.29 -25.29 -19.48
C LYS A 597 -31.14 -24.09 -19.85
N ILE A 598 -32.40 -24.38 -20.18
CA ILE A 598 -33.47 -23.38 -20.25
C ILE A 598 -34.30 -23.52 -18.98
N ASP A 599 -34.23 -22.53 -18.12
CA ASP A 599 -35.06 -22.43 -16.92
C ASP A 599 -36.43 -21.88 -17.31
N ILE A 600 -37.47 -22.68 -17.11
CA ILE A 600 -38.85 -22.34 -17.44
C ILE A 600 -39.71 -22.09 -16.19
N ALA A 601 -39.11 -21.95 -15.00
CA ALA A 601 -39.83 -21.74 -13.75
C ALA A 601 -40.79 -20.53 -13.82
N ASP A 602 -40.33 -19.42 -14.42
CA ASP A 602 -41.12 -18.20 -14.62
C ASP A 602 -42.10 -18.28 -15.81
N ALA A 603 -41.86 -19.20 -16.75
CA ALA A 603 -42.71 -19.41 -17.91
C ALA A 603 -43.90 -20.33 -17.64
N LYS A 604 -43.83 -21.24 -16.66
CA LYS A 604 -44.84 -22.28 -16.45
C LYS A 604 -45.93 -21.93 -15.43
N ASN A 605 -47.03 -22.67 -15.51
CA ASN A 605 -48.05 -22.80 -14.48
C ASN A 605 -47.93 -24.19 -13.83
N GLY A 606 -47.97 -24.25 -12.50
CA GLY A 606 -48.09 -25.51 -11.76
C GLY A 606 -47.05 -26.59 -12.13
N THR A 607 -47.51 -27.84 -12.12
CA THR A 607 -46.77 -28.96 -12.71
C THR A 607 -46.95 -28.97 -14.22
N PHE A 608 -46.08 -29.63 -14.98
CA PHE A 608 -46.16 -29.59 -16.43
C PHE A 608 -45.86 -30.94 -17.07
N THR A 609 -46.39 -31.15 -18.26
CA THR A 609 -46.02 -32.27 -19.13
C THR A 609 -44.95 -31.82 -20.10
N PHE A 610 -44.03 -32.72 -20.50
CA PHE A 610 -43.00 -32.44 -21.50
C PHE A 610 -43.07 -33.44 -22.64
N ASN A 611 -43.40 -32.97 -23.85
CA ASN A 611 -43.67 -33.82 -25.01
C ASN A 611 -42.90 -33.39 -26.25
N LYS A 612 -42.38 -34.35 -27.03
CA LYS A 612 -41.90 -34.12 -28.38
C LYS A 612 -43.06 -34.12 -29.37
N ILE A 613 -43.17 -33.09 -30.21
CA ILE A 613 -44.17 -33.00 -31.27
C ILE A 613 -43.54 -33.36 -32.61
N THR A 614 -44.22 -34.21 -33.36
CA THR A 614 -43.88 -34.60 -34.74
C THR A 614 -45.07 -34.36 -35.65
N MET A 615 -44.84 -33.76 -36.81
CA MET A 615 -45.87 -33.52 -37.85
C MET A 615 -45.41 -34.07 -39.20
N ASN A 616 -46.30 -34.03 -40.19
CA ASN A 616 -45.98 -34.39 -41.58
C ASN A 616 -44.98 -33.38 -42.18
N SER A 617 -44.29 -33.77 -43.26
CA SER A 617 -43.22 -32.99 -43.88
C SER A 617 -43.67 -31.66 -44.50
N ASP A 618 -44.96 -31.47 -44.72
CA ASP A 618 -45.58 -30.26 -45.27
C ASP A 618 -46.05 -29.26 -44.20
N ALA A 619 -45.95 -29.61 -42.91
CA ALA A 619 -46.32 -28.73 -41.81
C ALA A 619 -45.40 -27.51 -41.72
N ASN A 620 -46.01 -26.32 -41.67
CA ASN A 620 -45.30 -25.06 -41.45
C ASN A 620 -45.10 -24.81 -39.94
N LEU A 621 -44.31 -23.78 -39.58
CA LEU A 621 -44.03 -23.45 -38.18
C LEU A 621 -45.30 -23.19 -37.35
N ASP A 622 -46.33 -22.56 -37.94
CA ASP A 622 -47.60 -22.28 -37.25
C ASP A 622 -48.35 -23.57 -36.92
N ASP A 623 -48.33 -24.57 -37.80
CA ASP A 623 -48.95 -25.88 -37.54
C ASP A 623 -48.36 -26.56 -36.31
N TYR A 624 -47.03 -26.48 -36.15
CA TYR A 624 -46.33 -27.00 -34.96
C TYR A 624 -46.68 -26.21 -33.70
N ILE A 625 -46.71 -24.87 -33.77
CA ILE A 625 -47.06 -24.00 -32.63
C ILE A 625 -48.51 -24.23 -32.20
N THR A 626 -49.46 -24.27 -33.14
CA THR A 626 -50.87 -24.59 -32.87
C THR A 626 -51.01 -25.96 -32.22
N LYS A 627 -50.21 -26.95 -32.64
CA LYS A 627 -50.21 -28.26 -32.00
C LYS A 627 -49.66 -28.22 -30.58
N ALA A 628 -48.64 -27.40 -30.33
CA ALA A 628 -48.01 -27.24 -29.02
C ALA A 628 -48.91 -26.59 -27.97
N VAL A 629 -49.83 -25.72 -28.39
CA VAL A 629 -50.78 -25.01 -27.52
C VAL A 629 -52.21 -25.56 -27.61
N ALA A 630 -52.42 -26.77 -28.14
CA ALA A 630 -53.76 -27.31 -28.35
C ALA A 630 -54.47 -27.77 -27.06
N GLY A 631 -53.75 -27.82 -25.93
CA GLY A 631 -54.24 -28.29 -24.64
C GLY A 631 -54.81 -27.19 -23.74
N ASP A 632 -55.02 -27.53 -22.47
CA ASP A 632 -55.32 -26.55 -21.41
C ASP A 632 -54.10 -26.46 -20.47
N GLY A 633 -53.27 -25.44 -20.71
CA GLY A 633 -52.09 -25.10 -19.91
C GLY A 633 -52.37 -24.20 -18.69
N SER A 634 -53.63 -23.85 -18.40
CA SER A 634 -53.95 -22.78 -17.44
C SER A 634 -53.64 -23.14 -15.98
N THR A 635 -53.82 -24.40 -15.60
CA THR A 635 -53.50 -24.90 -14.24
C THR A 635 -52.10 -25.52 -14.20
N ASN A 636 -51.81 -26.33 -15.22
CA ASN A 636 -50.58 -27.08 -15.38
C ASN A 636 -50.09 -26.85 -16.81
N SER A 637 -48.97 -26.19 -16.99
CA SER A 637 -48.48 -25.86 -18.33
C SER A 637 -48.23 -27.11 -19.18
N ALA A 638 -48.48 -27.01 -20.48
CA ALA A 638 -48.02 -28.01 -21.43
C ALA A 638 -46.71 -27.52 -22.06
N VAL A 639 -45.59 -28.15 -21.72
CA VAL A 639 -44.29 -27.85 -22.34
C VAL A 639 -44.07 -28.84 -23.46
N SER A 640 -43.71 -28.35 -24.64
CA SER A 640 -43.45 -29.20 -25.79
C SER A 640 -42.22 -28.73 -26.55
N TYR A 641 -41.57 -29.64 -27.26
CA TYR A 641 -40.54 -29.28 -28.22
C TYR A 641 -40.74 -29.96 -29.57
N PHE A 642 -40.23 -29.34 -30.64
CA PHE A 642 -40.27 -29.89 -31.99
C PHE A 642 -39.09 -29.40 -32.83
N HIS A 643 -38.84 -30.08 -33.95
CA HIS A 643 -37.84 -29.67 -34.92
C HIS A 643 -38.52 -29.08 -36.16
N HIS A 644 -38.02 -27.95 -36.64
CA HIS A 644 -38.48 -27.33 -37.87
C HIS A 644 -37.33 -26.60 -38.55
N ASN A 645 -37.11 -26.87 -39.85
CA ASN A 645 -36.07 -26.23 -40.68
C ASN A 645 -34.66 -26.21 -40.06
N GLY A 646 -34.25 -27.30 -39.41
CA GLY A 646 -32.92 -27.43 -38.81
C GLY A 646 -32.75 -26.78 -37.43
N TYR A 647 -33.82 -26.26 -36.85
CA TYR A 647 -33.86 -25.70 -35.49
C TYR A 647 -34.74 -26.54 -34.57
N THR A 648 -34.52 -26.39 -33.27
CA THR A 648 -35.35 -26.97 -32.21
C THR A 648 -36.10 -25.86 -31.51
N TYR A 649 -37.40 -26.02 -31.31
CA TYR A 649 -38.24 -25.03 -30.65
C TYR A 649 -38.78 -25.62 -29.36
N VAL A 650 -38.81 -24.82 -28.30
CA VAL A 650 -39.46 -25.16 -27.03
C VAL A 650 -40.61 -24.18 -26.83
N VAL A 651 -41.80 -24.71 -26.58
CA VAL A 651 -43.03 -23.96 -26.32
C VAL A 651 -43.52 -24.29 -24.93
N VAL A 652 -43.85 -23.25 -24.15
CA VAL A 652 -44.53 -23.38 -22.87
C VAL A 652 -45.93 -22.82 -23.04
N ASP A 653 -46.93 -23.69 -23.06
CA ASP A 653 -48.35 -23.34 -23.09
C ASP A 653 -48.83 -23.10 -21.65
N GLY A 654 -49.29 -21.88 -21.40
CA GLY A 654 -49.89 -21.45 -20.14
C GLY A 654 -51.35 -21.04 -20.28
N THR A 655 -51.97 -21.29 -21.43
CA THR A 655 -53.30 -20.80 -21.79
C THR A 655 -54.35 -21.91 -21.71
N ALA A 656 -55.61 -21.57 -21.39
CA ALA A 656 -56.70 -22.55 -21.37
C ALA A 656 -57.24 -22.93 -22.77
N GLY A 657 -56.97 -22.08 -23.77
CA GLY A 657 -57.53 -22.20 -25.12
C GLY A 657 -56.48 -22.64 -26.13
N ALA A 658 -56.94 -23.24 -27.24
CA ALA A 658 -56.09 -23.85 -28.27
C ALA A 658 -55.34 -22.85 -29.19
N THR A 659 -55.09 -21.62 -28.73
CA THR A 659 -54.49 -20.54 -29.51
C THR A 659 -53.34 -19.93 -28.75
N PHE A 660 -52.19 -19.82 -29.42
CA PHE A 660 -51.00 -19.21 -28.85
C PHE A 660 -51.29 -17.76 -28.44
N THR A 661 -51.13 -17.47 -27.16
CA THR A 661 -51.43 -16.18 -26.53
C THR A 661 -50.20 -15.63 -25.85
N LYS A 662 -49.62 -14.56 -26.40
CA LYS A 662 -48.39 -13.90 -25.92
C LYS A 662 -48.35 -13.66 -24.39
N ALA A 663 -49.49 -13.34 -23.78
CA ALA A 663 -49.56 -13.02 -22.35
C ALA A 663 -49.23 -14.21 -21.43
N THR A 664 -49.46 -15.43 -21.90
CA THR A 664 -49.47 -16.65 -21.09
C THR A 664 -48.56 -17.73 -21.66
N ASP A 665 -48.42 -17.77 -22.98
CA ASP A 665 -47.55 -18.70 -23.70
C ASP A 665 -46.19 -18.05 -24.01
N THR A 666 -45.20 -18.89 -24.24
CA THR A 666 -43.89 -18.43 -24.70
C THR A 666 -43.20 -19.48 -25.56
N ILE A 667 -42.25 -19.04 -26.37
CA ILE A 667 -41.51 -19.87 -27.31
C ILE A 667 -40.06 -19.39 -27.38
N ILE A 668 -39.14 -20.35 -27.46
CA ILE A 668 -37.72 -20.11 -27.69
C ILE A 668 -37.22 -21.05 -28.78
N LYS A 669 -36.27 -20.56 -29.57
CA LYS A 669 -35.67 -21.28 -30.70
C LYS A 669 -34.21 -21.57 -30.40
N LEU A 670 -33.77 -22.79 -30.63
CA LEU A 670 -32.41 -23.27 -30.45
C LEU A 670 -31.84 -23.69 -31.81
N SER A 671 -30.60 -23.30 -32.09
CA SER A 671 -29.88 -23.72 -33.29
C SER A 671 -29.54 -25.20 -33.26
N GLY A 672 -29.82 -25.89 -34.36
CA GLY A 672 -29.60 -27.32 -34.49
C GLY A 672 -30.82 -28.19 -34.15
N THR A 673 -30.68 -29.48 -34.43
CA THR A 673 -31.68 -30.51 -34.10
C THR A 673 -31.24 -31.20 -32.81
N LEU A 674 -31.82 -30.78 -31.70
CA LEU A 674 -31.44 -31.20 -30.34
C LEU A 674 -32.58 -32.02 -29.75
N ASP A 675 -32.31 -33.26 -29.37
CA ASP A 675 -33.22 -34.00 -28.50
C ASP A 675 -33.10 -33.44 -27.09
N LEU A 676 -34.25 -33.23 -26.44
CA LEU A 676 -34.34 -32.55 -25.16
C LEU A 676 -35.00 -33.44 -24.11
N LYS A 677 -34.61 -33.26 -22.86
CA LYS A 677 -35.21 -33.87 -21.66
C LYS A 677 -35.42 -32.83 -20.57
N LEU A 678 -36.06 -33.24 -19.48
CA LEU A 678 -36.21 -32.42 -18.28
C LEU A 678 -35.21 -32.80 -17.20
N SER A 679 -34.77 -31.78 -16.46
CA SER A 679 -34.12 -31.90 -15.17
C SER A 679 -34.75 -30.90 -14.19
N GLY A 680 -35.77 -31.36 -13.46
CA GLY A 680 -36.64 -30.48 -12.67
C GLY A 680 -37.39 -29.49 -13.55
N ASP A 681 -37.29 -28.21 -13.23
CA ASP A 681 -37.90 -27.10 -13.99
C ASP A 681 -37.04 -26.64 -15.18
N ASN A 682 -36.01 -27.41 -15.55
CA ASN A 682 -35.08 -27.07 -16.63
C ASN A 682 -35.26 -27.97 -17.84
N VAL A 683 -35.27 -27.37 -19.03
CA VAL A 683 -35.12 -28.09 -20.30
C VAL A 683 -33.64 -28.16 -20.65
N VAL A 684 -33.13 -29.38 -20.86
CA VAL A 684 -31.70 -29.66 -21.12
C VAL A 684 -31.56 -30.58 -22.32
N VAL A 685 -30.36 -30.63 -22.91
CA VAL A 685 -30.04 -31.59 -23.98
C VAL A 685 -30.12 -33.02 -23.45
N ASP A 686 -30.77 -33.91 -24.20
CA ASP A 686 -30.73 -35.34 -23.95
C ASP A 686 -29.54 -35.96 -24.69
N ASP A 687 -28.41 -36.00 -24.00
CA ASP A 687 -27.16 -36.62 -24.45
C ASP A 687 -27.07 -38.13 -24.11
N GLY A 688 -28.17 -38.72 -23.62
CA GLY A 688 -28.19 -40.12 -23.17
C GLY A 688 -27.47 -40.38 -21.84
N SER A 689 -26.99 -39.35 -21.14
CA SER A 689 -26.49 -39.48 -19.78
C SER A 689 -27.64 -39.74 -18.80
N VAL A 690 -27.48 -40.78 -17.96
CA VAL A 690 -28.39 -41.07 -16.86
C VAL A 690 -28.01 -40.12 -15.71
N ILE A 691 -28.92 -39.21 -15.36
CA ILE A 691 -28.77 -38.24 -14.27
C ILE A 691 -28.76 -38.95 -12.92
#